data_AF-A0A8H7G5U2-F1
#
_entry.id   AF-A0A8H7G5U2-F1
#
_cell.length_a   1.000
_cell.length_b   1.000
_cell.length_c   1.000
_cell.angle_alpha   90.00
_cell.angle_beta   90.00
_cell.angle_gamma   90.00
#
_symmetry.space_group_name_H-M   'P 1'
#
loop_
_entity.id
_entity.type
_entity.pdbx_description
1 polymer ?
#
loop_
_entity_poly.entity_id
_entity_poly.type
_entity_poly.pdbx_seq_one_letter_code
_entity_poly.pdbx_strand_id
1 'polypeptide(L)'
;MPLSAGSVVLSVQASATVLLPKEKGRRLCSLADKCGLGQLAQWEAHHRKICKKFNQYDASAAYQALPAHEKLDGLLLSHLTASLFCSANETDRDGPLSLLIEGQPTPFSTFSSLLAGPSQVETPAICPMGAKNVLIDGVLEELYARFGNNNFTIHSHLVSVAHGIFSLASRLFNHSCVPNAAAKYIFTEGEPPRMEIFALREIGQGEEICIPYLDPALYQTRQQIFSLTYGFTCTCPSCIFVSEVGSISEPPKEDTERRKLEKSLRDFVFPDLDRQPSSLTLPLGWFQSVPAELLPALHESFLGSLTETFSAASHDGPYSRALDVGITILAVYCLIYPPNYPQIGVHMAEMSKTAWNATVRGDAIDGLEEKLRAYIDCSLSVLNIMGTEGDQEDGPLEDIRVIRVRVLSALYPNHCIDDAQRCIFFASTSSTKPQAMGSTTPKRSLARGNGGIIPMRVTTLLALGISLSLFFIMAISFAFLGEEGDEPYFKSVLTDVAQNSPGIVLLGESVDVDVDEPSITVRWSIHGCGDEFVLPNSSGIGGSPACGLPATALRIFVDNNVAPSIDYDPTQLPFVLSTGQRRNVQNLVQFDSDHILDVHEARLYPFDTYLLTATLHAVNALNESVPIQKVVTIDQTSNFLVATADLASYNTLANGTQVPTRDVDMRVKRPGQARTFTLLLFTISWMLTHMTMGLVFIIWSSEQSTLTVLKFLALSFGALLAIPQFRNAMPDAPGFDGFLIDYIGFFAQMIFTGLSILVLLVMLISREFHLGPHRDEIPLDTRALTSPPLSPSPSVSRGYHKLPRTPDTTSWGRSTASIHMGTKDLSMLIKHLNGEFTFPGGPPPPTQTSQMHYRNRSSRYESPHSSWTGQSERKFL
;
A
#
# COMPACT_ATOMS: atom_id res chain seq x y z
N MET A 1 38.42 -22.00 -13.03
CA MET A 1 38.12 -21.05 -14.13
C MET A 1 37.45 -19.83 -13.51
N PRO A 2 37.72 -18.61 -13.98
CA PRO A 2 37.00 -17.43 -13.53
C PRO A 2 35.51 -17.57 -13.86
N LEU A 3 34.64 -17.02 -13.02
CA LEU A 3 33.19 -16.99 -13.23
C LEU A 3 32.85 -15.70 -13.96
N SER A 4 32.08 -15.77 -15.06
CA SER A 4 31.58 -14.57 -15.74
C SER A 4 30.36 -13.99 -15.01
N ALA A 5 30.07 -12.71 -15.22
CA ALA A 5 28.82 -12.10 -14.76
C ALA A 5 27.60 -12.92 -15.24
N GLY A 6 26.63 -13.10 -14.35
CA GLY A 6 25.42 -13.91 -14.56
C GLY A 6 25.60 -15.41 -14.32
N SER A 7 26.82 -15.88 -14.08
CA SER A 7 27.05 -17.30 -13.74
C SER A 7 26.39 -17.65 -12.41
N VAL A 8 25.57 -18.71 -12.39
CA VAL A 8 24.99 -19.26 -11.15
C VAL A 8 26.05 -20.10 -10.43
N VAL A 9 26.35 -19.71 -9.19
CA VAL A 9 27.36 -20.32 -8.32
C VAL A 9 26.74 -21.37 -7.39
N LEU A 10 25.54 -21.11 -6.90
CA LEU A 10 24.78 -22.03 -6.05
C LEU A 10 23.30 -21.97 -6.45
N SER A 11 22.63 -23.13 -6.38
CA SER A 11 21.18 -23.25 -6.54
C SER A 11 20.64 -24.20 -5.45
N VAL A 12 19.88 -23.69 -4.49
CA VAL A 12 19.29 -24.46 -3.36
C VAL A 12 17.81 -24.23 -3.22
N GLN A 13 17.07 -25.28 -2.87
CA GLN A 13 15.69 -25.15 -2.38
C GLN A 13 15.65 -24.72 -0.90
N ALA A 14 14.61 -24.01 -0.52
CA ALA A 14 14.34 -23.65 0.86
C ALA A 14 14.01 -24.89 1.70
N SER A 15 14.56 -24.95 2.92
CA SER A 15 14.24 -26.01 3.90
C SER A 15 12.89 -25.77 4.58
N ALA A 16 12.54 -24.50 4.78
CA ALA A 16 11.25 -24.04 5.26
C ALA A 16 11.00 -22.62 4.75
N THR A 17 9.73 -22.25 4.57
CA THR A 17 9.33 -20.91 4.15
C THR A 17 8.06 -20.47 4.87
N VAL A 18 7.88 -19.16 5.01
CA VAL A 18 6.64 -18.54 5.48
C VAL A 18 6.34 -17.30 4.63
N LEU A 19 5.14 -17.22 4.06
CA LEU A 19 4.71 -16.02 3.31
C LEU A 19 4.45 -14.86 4.27
N LEU A 20 4.83 -13.66 3.83
CA LEU A 20 4.45 -12.44 4.53
C LEU A 20 2.92 -12.29 4.55
N PRO A 21 2.32 -11.70 5.59
CA PRO A 21 0.87 -11.61 5.72
C PRO A 21 0.18 -10.98 4.50
N LYS A 22 0.77 -9.92 3.93
CA LYS A 22 0.27 -9.22 2.74
C LYS A 22 0.23 -10.06 1.47
N GLU A 23 1.05 -11.11 1.40
CA GLU A 23 1.15 -12.00 0.24
C GLU A 23 0.22 -13.22 0.37
N LYS A 24 -0.34 -13.47 1.55
CA LYS A 24 -1.31 -14.54 1.78
C LYS A 24 -2.54 -14.30 0.89
N GLY A 25 -2.87 -15.27 0.04
CA GLY A 25 -4.01 -15.18 -0.90
C GLY A 25 -3.71 -14.48 -2.23
N ARG A 26 -2.60 -13.72 -2.34
CA ARG A 26 -2.09 -13.19 -3.61
C ARG A 26 -1.12 -14.17 -4.27
N ARG A 27 -0.23 -14.75 -3.47
CA ARG A 27 0.76 -15.73 -3.92
C ARG A 27 0.33 -17.13 -3.54
N LEU A 28 0.38 -18.01 -4.52
CA LEU A 28 0.05 -19.42 -4.37
C LEU A 28 1.14 -20.12 -3.56
N CYS A 29 0.92 -20.22 -2.24
CA CYS A 29 1.26 -21.35 -1.35
C CYS A 29 1.44 -20.84 0.09
N SER A 30 0.33 -20.66 0.81
CA SER A 30 0.38 -20.79 2.28
C SER A 30 -0.95 -21.12 2.93
N LEU A 31 -2.10 -20.84 2.30
CA LEU A 31 -3.40 -21.08 2.93
C LEU A 31 -4.43 -21.60 1.90
N ALA A 32 -4.67 -22.90 2.02
CA ALA A 32 -5.90 -23.66 1.78
C ALA A 32 -6.76 -23.52 0.50
N ASP A 33 -6.73 -22.48 -0.34
CA ASP A 33 -7.89 -22.29 -1.24
C ASP A 33 -7.73 -22.35 -2.75
N LYS A 34 -6.55 -22.26 -3.40
CA LYS A 34 -6.51 -22.24 -4.88
C LYS A 34 -5.28 -22.83 -5.58
N CYS A 35 -4.84 -24.05 -5.29
CA CYS A 35 -4.12 -24.87 -6.29
C CYS A 35 -4.00 -26.34 -5.86
N GLY A 36 -4.30 -27.28 -6.76
CA GLY A 36 -4.22 -28.72 -6.46
C GLY A 36 -2.79 -29.27 -6.29
N LEU A 37 -1.81 -28.76 -7.04
CA LEU A 37 -0.42 -29.28 -7.03
C LEU A 37 0.44 -28.70 -5.89
N GLY A 38 0.40 -27.38 -5.69
CA GLY A 38 1.13 -26.72 -4.59
C GLY A 38 0.62 -27.12 -3.19
N GLN A 39 -0.68 -27.36 -3.06
CA GLN A 39 -1.28 -27.87 -1.81
C GLN A 39 -0.73 -29.26 -1.46
N LEU A 40 -0.60 -30.17 -2.42
CA LEU A 40 -0.08 -31.52 -2.19
C LEU A 40 1.40 -31.47 -1.80
N ALA A 41 2.22 -30.70 -2.50
CA ALA A 41 3.64 -30.54 -2.17
C ALA A 41 3.84 -29.97 -0.75
N GLN A 42 3.10 -28.92 -0.38
CA GLN A 42 3.19 -28.32 0.96
C GLN A 42 2.65 -29.25 2.05
N TRP A 43 1.59 -30.01 1.73
CA TRP A 43 1.01 -31.03 2.61
C TRP A 43 2.04 -32.09 2.98
N GLU A 44 2.76 -32.63 1.99
CA GLU A 44 3.83 -33.62 2.19
C GLU A 44 5.03 -33.02 2.94
N ALA A 45 5.44 -31.80 2.58
CA ALA A 45 6.64 -31.16 3.13
C ALA A 45 6.55 -30.83 4.63
N HIS A 46 5.42 -30.32 5.12
CA HIS A 46 5.25 -29.99 6.54
C HIS A 46 3.79 -29.88 6.99
N HIS A 47 2.89 -29.37 6.15
CA HIS A 47 1.59 -28.87 6.61
C HIS A 47 0.72 -29.98 7.22
N ARG A 48 0.84 -31.25 6.78
CA ARG A 48 0.13 -32.39 7.36
C ARG A 48 0.32 -32.55 8.88
N LYS A 49 1.47 -32.14 9.43
CA LYS A 49 1.81 -32.28 10.86
C LYS A 49 1.18 -31.19 11.72
N ILE A 50 0.95 -30.00 11.16
CA ILE A 50 0.45 -28.82 11.88
C ILE A 50 -1.02 -28.49 11.59
N CYS A 51 -1.56 -28.92 10.45
CA CYS A 51 -2.88 -28.53 9.94
C CYS A 51 -4.01 -28.59 10.99
N LYS A 52 -4.11 -29.70 11.73
CA LYS A 52 -5.18 -29.93 12.73
C LYS A 52 -5.15 -28.94 13.90
N LYS A 53 -3.98 -28.40 14.22
CA LYS A 53 -3.74 -27.53 15.38
C LYS A 53 -3.43 -26.10 14.99
N PHE A 54 -3.18 -25.83 13.70
CA PHE A 54 -2.80 -24.52 13.20
C PHE A 54 -3.77 -23.42 13.62
N ASN A 55 -5.08 -23.56 13.35
CA ASN A 55 -6.07 -22.55 13.74
C ASN A 55 -6.15 -22.33 15.26
N GLN A 56 -5.90 -23.38 16.06
CA GLN A 56 -5.87 -23.26 17.53
C GLN A 56 -4.62 -22.53 18.00
N TYR A 57 -3.48 -22.79 17.35
CA TYR A 57 -2.22 -22.12 17.61
C TYR A 57 -2.27 -20.65 17.20
N ASP A 58 -2.76 -20.35 15.99
CA ASP A 58 -2.91 -19.00 15.48
C ASP A 58 -3.85 -18.17 16.36
N ALA A 59 -4.92 -18.76 16.90
CA ALA A 59 -5.82 -18.10 17.86
C ALA A 59 -5.32 -18.11 19.32
N SER A 60 -4.16 -18.69 19.62
CA SER A 60 -3.69 -18.83 21.01
C SER A 60 -3.17 -17.52 21.58
N ALA A 61 -3.36 -17.30 22.89
CA ALA A 61 -2.87 -16.10 23.57
C ALA A 61 -1.35 -15.96 23.48
N ALA A 62 -0.62 -17.08 23.57
CA ALA A 62 0.84 -17.10 23.46
C ALA A 62 1.31 -16.60 22.09
N TYR A 63 0.69 -17.06 21.00
CA TYR A 63 1.04 -16.59 19.66
C TYR A 63 0.55 -15.17 19.39
N GLN A 64 -0.65 -14.80 19.85
CA GLN A 64 -1.21 -13.47 19.62
C GLN A 64 -0.45 -12.36 20.37
N ALA A 65 0.14 -12.67 21.52
CA ALA A 65 0.98 -11.75 22.28
C ALA A 65 2.35 -11.47 21.63
N LEU A 66 2.80 -12.30 20.68
CA LEU A 66 4.08 -12.10 20.00
C LEU A 66 4.04 -10.86 19.09
N PRO A 67 5.12 -10.07 19.03
CA PRO A 67 5.33 -9.07 17.97
C PRO A 67 5.23 -9.67 16.57
N ALA A 68 4.93 -8.85 15.56
CA ALA A 68 4.70 -9.32 14.19
C ALA A 68 5.88 -10.10 13.59
N HIS A 69 7.13 -9.72 13.92
CA HIS A 69 8.32 -10.42 13.45
C HIS A 69 8.52 -11.77 14.16
N GLU A 70 8.29 -11.83 15.47
CA GLU A 70 8.34 -13.09 16.22
C GLU A 70 7.22 -14.06 15.83
N LYS A 71 6.05 -13.55 15.40
CA LYS A 71 4.99 -14.38 14.81
C LYS A 71 5.47 -15.09 13.55
N LEU A 72 6.20 -14.39 12.66
CA LEU A 72 6.77 -15.01 11.46
C LEU A 72 7.85 -16.04 11.81
N ASP A 73 8.69 -15.75 12.79
CA ASP A 73 9.70 -16.70 13.26
C ASP A 73 9.09 -17.93 13.92
N GLY A 74 8.05 -17.77 14.75
CA GLY A 74 7.31 -18.89 15.33
C GLY A 74 6.65 -19.78 14.28
N LEU A 75 6.10 -19.19 13.21
CA LEU A 75 5.58 -19.93 12.06
C LEU A 75 6.69 -20.65 11.28
N LEU A 76 7.80 -19.97 10.99
CA LEU A 76 8.92 -20.54 10.25
C LEU A 76 9.58 -21.69 11.04
N LEU A 77 9.71 -21.54 12.36
CA LEU A 77 10.22 -22.57 13.27
C LEU A 77 9.27 -23.76 13.35
N SER A 78 7.96 -23.51 13.37
CA SER A 78 6.93 -24.56 13.26
C SER A 78 7.06 -25.33 11.95
N HIS A 79 7.29 -24.64 10.82
CA HIS A 79 7.47 -25.27 9.51
C HIS A 79 8.76 -26.09 9.44
N LEU A 80 9.89 -25.55 9.89
CA LEU A 80 11.17 -26.26 9.96
C LEU A 80 11.05 -27.54 10.79
N THR A 81 10.45 -27.43 11.97
CA THR A 81 10.26 -28.56 12.88
C THR A 81 9.33 -29.62 12.28
N ALA A 82 8.23 -29.20 11.66
CA ALA A 82 7.34 -30.11 10.96
C ALA A 82 8.04 -30.81 9.78
N SER A 83 8.91 -30.10 9.03
CA SER A 83 9.71 -30.67 7.96
C SER A 83 10.74 -31.69 8.44
N LEU A 84 11.35 -31.49 9.61
CA LEU A 84 12.20 -32.50 10.27
C LEU A 84 11.42 -33.80 10.51
N PHE A 85 10.24 -33.72 11.13
CA PHE A 85 9.38 -34.88 11.39
C PHE A 85 8.82 -35.52 10.12
N CYS A 86 8.63 -34.76 9.04
CA CYS A 86 8.20 -35.32 7.76
C CYS A 86 9.32 -36.04 7.01
N SER A 87 10.57 -35.59 7.18
CA SER A 87 11.74 -36.13 6.50
C SER A 87 12.37 -37.32 7.24
N ALA A 88 12.07 -37.47 8.54
CA ALA A 88 12.52 -38.60 9.35
C ALA A 88 11.83 -39.90 8.92
N ASN A 89 12.61 -40.98 8.83
CA ASN A 89 12.06 -42.31 8.58
C ASN A 89 11.34 -42.83 9.83
N GLU A 90 10.09 -43.30 9.69
CA GLU A 90 9.30 -43.84 10.81
C GLU A 90 9.93 -45.09 11.47
N THR A 91 10.92 -45.72 10.82
CA THR A 91 11.63 -46.91 11.30
C THR A 91 12.96 -46.61 12.00
N ASP A 92 13.39 -45.34 12.02
CA ASP A 92 14.63 -44.92 12.67
C ASP A 92 14.47 -44.85 14.20
N ARG A 93 15.41 -45.46 14.94
CA ARG A 93 15.38 -45.47 16.41
C ARG A 93 15.69 -44.09 17.01
N ASP A 94 16.48 -43.28 16.30
CA ASP A 94 16.88 -41.95 16.75
C ASP A 94 15.91 -40.84 16.26
N GLY A 95 14.88 -41.23 15.50
CA GLY A 95 13.80 -40.35 15.05
C GLY A 95 14.29 -39.16 14.20
N PRO A 96 13.69 -37.96 14.31
CA PRO A 96 14.11 -36.79 13.54
C PRO A 96 15.48 -36.23 13.93
N LEU A 97 16.04 -36.63 15.08
CA LEU A 97 17.32 -36.11 15.58
C LEU A 97 18.51 -36.65 14.79
N SER A 98 18.38 -37.81 14.15
CA SER A 98 19.43 -38.35 13.27
C SER A 98 19.73 -37.42 12.09
N LEU A 99 18.75 -36.63 11.64
CA LEU A 99 18.90 -35.64 10.57
C LEU A 99 19.69 -34.40 10.99
N LEU A 100 19.87 -34.16 12.30
CA LEU A 100 20.65 -33.05 12.83
C LEU A 100 22.14 -33.41 13.01
N ILE A 101 22.49 -34.71 12.96
CA ILE A 101 23.86 -35.19 13.15
C ILE A 101 24.67 -35.04 11.86
N GLU A 102 25.92 -34.60 11.96
CA GLU A 102 26.84 -34.33 10.83
C GLU A 102 27.35 -35.59 10.08
N GLY A 103 26.71 -36.75 10.23
CA GLY A 103 27.12 -37.99 9.55
C GLY A 103 26.99 -37.94 8.03
N GLN A 104 26.06 -37.12 7.52
CA GLN A 104 25.91 -36.69 6.12
C GLN A 104 25.35 -35.25 6.12
N PRO A 105 25.83 -34.35 5.25
CA PRO A 105 25.34 -32.96 5.21
C PRO A 105 23.94 -32.92 4.55
N THR A 106 22.90 -32.96 5.38
CA THR A 106 21.51 -32.66 4.98
C THR A 106 21.25 -31.16 5.19
N PRO A 107 20.17 -30.59 4.62
CA PRO A 107 19.81 -29.19 4.91
C PRO A 107 19.61 -28.93 6.42
N PHE A 108 19.16 -29.95 7.17
CA PHE A 108 18.92 -29.87 8.61
C PHE A 108 20.21 -29.98 9.45
N SER A 109 21.10 -30.94 9.15
CA SER A 109 22.39 -31.02 9.84
C SER A 109 23.27 -29.82 9.51
N THR A 110 23.18 -29.32 8.27
CA THR A 110 23.81 -28.06 7.87
C THR A 110 23.28 -26.90 8.69
N PHE A 111 21.95 -26.78 8.85
CA PHE A 111 21.34 -25.73 9.68
C PHE A 111 21.81 -25.79 11.13
N SER A 112 21.82 -26.99 11.73
CA SER A 112 22.28 -27.19 13.12
C SER A 112 23.76 -26.84 13.32
N SER A 113 24.58 -26.92 12.26
CA SER A 113 26.00 -26.55 12.28
C SER A 113 26.26 -25.03 12.13
N LEU A 114 25.23 -24.24 11.80
CA LEU A 114 25.36 -22.79 11.65
C LEU A 114 25.63 -22.12 13.00
N LEU A 115 26.25 -20.94 12.95
CA LEU A 115 26.51 -20.13 14.14
C LEU A 115 25.19 -19.59 14.69
N ALA A 116 24.99 -19.75 16.00
CA ALA A 116 23.93 -19.06 16.71
C ALA A 116 24.19 -17.55 16.74
N GLY A 117 23.11 -16.76 16.84
CA GLY A 117 23.19 -15.32 17.01
C GLY A 117 23.84 -14.93 18.34
N PRO A 118 24.34 -13.68 18.45
CA PRO A 118 25.03 -13.21 19.65
C PRO A 118 24.09 -12.97 20.86
N SER A 119 22.80 -12.80 20.60
CA SER A 119 21.78 -12.52 21.62
C SER A 119 20.97 -13.78 21.94
N GLN A 120 20.80 -14.08 23.24
CA GLN A 120 19.86 -15.11 23.67
C GLN A 120 18.45 -14.54 23.65
N VAL A 121 17.60 -15.08 22.78
CA VAL A 121 16.19 -14.69 22.63
C VAL A 121 15.31 -15.82 23.13
N GLU A 122 14.21 -15.48 23.81
CA GLU A 122 13.23 -16.46 24.26
C GLU A 122 12.59 -17.16 23.06
N THR A 123 12.49 -18.48 23.11
CA THR A 123 11.98 -19.25 21.97
C THR A 123 10.47 -19.10 21.85
N PRO A 124 9.95 -18.63 20.69
CA PRO A 124 8.52 -18.43 20.52
C PRO A 124 7.77 -19.77 20.55
N ALA A 125 6.52 -19.73 21.02
CA ALA A 125 5.66 -20.90 20.97
C ALA A 125 5.48 -21.38 19.51
N ILE A 126 5.61 -22.69 19.27
CA ILE A 126 5.39 -23.31 17.95
C ILE A 126 4.04 -24.01 17.86
N CYS A 127 3.56 -24.23 16.63
CA CYS A 127 2.33 -24.97 16.40
C CYS A 127 2.45 -26.43 16.89
N PRO A 128 1.54 -26.92 17.76
CA PRO A 128 1.60 -28.28 18.26
C PRO A 128 1.44 -29.32 17.15
N MET A 129 2.34 -30.31 17.10
CA MET A 129 2.35 -31.39 16.08
C MET A 129 1.79 -32.74 16.59
N GLY A 130 1.22 -32.75 17.80
CA GLY A 130 0.66 -33.94 18.47
C GLY A 130 1.65 -34.65 19.39
N ALA A 131 1.15 -35.45 20.33
CA ALA A 131 1.93 -36.01 21.44
C ALA A 131 3.10 -36.94 21.04
N LYS A 132 3.12 -37.45 19.81
CA LYS A 132 4.21 -38.30 19.27
C LYS A 132 5.29 -37.51 18.51
N ASN A 133 5.05 -36.22 18.24
CA ASN A 133 5.94 -35.36 17.46
C ASN A 133 6.43 -34.21 18.34
N VAL A 134 7.03 -34.56 19.46
CA VAL A 134 7.62 -33.63 20.43
C VAL A 134 9.13 -33.81 20.35
N LEU A 135 9.86 -32.72 20.15
CA LEU A 135 11.32 -32.74 20.22
C LEU A 135 11.77 -32.90 21.67
N ILE A 136 12.99 -33.41 21.88
CA ILE A 136 13.61 -33.42 23.20
C ILE A 136 13.84 -31.97 23.66
N ASP A 137 13.63 -31.71 24.95
CA ASP A 137 13.87 -30.41 25.58
C ASP A 137 15.26 -29.86 25.21
N GLY A 138 15.33 -28.56 24.83
CA GLY A 138 16.56 -27.88 24.45
C GLY A 138 16.85 -27.88 22.94
N VAL A 139 16.30 -28.82 22.15
CA VAL A 139 16.56 -28.89 20.70
C VAL A 139 15.90 -27.73 19.96
N LEU A 140 14.71 -27.32 20.41
CA LEU A 140 13.97 -26.23 19.76
C LEU A 140 14.68 -24.89 19.98
N GLU A 141 15.17 -24.67 21.19
CA GLU A 141 15.96 -23.53 21.60
C GLU A 141 17.27 -23.44 20.80
N GLU A 142 17.96 -24.57 20.62
CA GLU A 142 19.15 -24.66 19.77
C GLU A 142 18.85 -24.28 18.30
N LEU A 143 17.77 -24.81 17.73
CA LEU A 143 17.38 -24.45 16.36
C LEU A 143 17.04 -22.96 16.25
N TYR A 144 16.25 -22.44 17.20
CA TYR A 144 15.81 -21.06 17.19
C TYR A 144 16.95 -20.06 17.38
N ALA A 145 17.97 -20.40 18.18
CA ALA A 145 19.15 -19.55 18.39
C ALA A 145 19.92 -19.20 17.09
N ARG A 146 19.65 -19.90 15.98
CA ARG A 146 20.26 -19.67 14.66
C ARG A 146 19.37 -18.87 13.69
N PHE A 147 18.14 -18.53 14.07
CA PHE A 147 17.18 -17.89 13.16
C PHE A 147 17.58 -16.46 12.80
N GLY A 148 17.93 -15.65 13.81
CA GLY A 148 18.14 -14.20 13.63
C GLY A 148 19.27 -13.83 12.66
N ASN A 149 20.24 -14.72 12.43
CA ASN A 149 21.44 -14.47 11.65
C ASN A 149 21.66 -15.41 10.45
N ASN A 150 20.73 -16.34 10.19
CA ASN A 150 20.86 -17.31 9.07
C ASN A 150 19.62 -17.41 8.17
N ASN A 151 18.52 -16.75 8.53
CA ASN A 151 17.31 -16.75 7.71
C ASN A 151 17.40 -15.69 6.60
N PHE A 152 16.67 -15.90 5.51
CA PHE A 152 16.65 -14.99 4.37
C PHE A 152 15.26 -14.44 4.11
N THR A 153 15.19 -13.17 3.75
CA THR A 153 14.03 -12.58 3.10
C THR A 153 14.02 -13.01 1.64
N ILE A 154 12.99 -13.76 1.27
CA ILE A 154 12.68 -14.14 -0.12
C ILE A 154 11.99 -12.96 -0.78
N HIS A 155 12.50 -12.55 -1.93
CA HIS A 155 11.90 -11.51 -2.76
C HIS A 155 11.54 -12.03 -4.14
N SER A 156 10.61 -11.32 -4.80
CA SER A 156 10.35 -11.42 -6.23
C SER A 156 10.36 -10.02 -6.80
N HIS A 157 11.12 -9.79 -7.87
CA HIS A 157 11.30 -8.46 -8.48
C HIS A 157 11.77 -7.41 -7.47
N LEU A 158 12.63 -7.84 -6.53
CA LEU A 158 13.13 -7.07 -5.37
C LEU A 158 12.05 -6.59 -4.37
N VAL A 159 10.82 -7.11 -4.47
CA VAL A 159 9.77 -6.93 -3.47
C VAL A 159 9.78 -8.13 -2.52
N SER A 160 9.81 -7.88 -1.21
CA SER A 160 9.82 -8.96 -0.20
C SER A 160 8.47 -9.69 -0.16
N VAL A 161 8.51 -11.02 -0.19
CA VAL A 161 7.32 -11.88 -0.29
C VAL A 161 7.23 -12.98 0.78
N ALA A 162 8.35 -13.47 1.28
CA ALA A 162 8.41 -14.53 2.29
C ALA A 162 9.70 -14.44 3.10
N HIS A 163 9.76 -15.18 4.21
CA HIS A 163 11.02 -15.59 4.83
C HIS A 163 11.30 -17.07 4.55
N GLY A 164 12.57 -17.45 4.48
CA GLY A 164 12.95 -18.84 4.25
C GLY A 164 14.34 -19.20 4.76
N ILE A 165 14.55 -20.51 4.89
CA ILE A 165 15.78 -21.10 5.42
C ILE A 165 16.56 -21.76 4.29
N PHE A 166 17.77 -21.26 4.02
CA PHE A 166 18.69 -21.77 3.00
C PHE A 166 20.03 -22.13 3.63
N SER A 167 20.06 -23.25 4.34
CA SER A 167 21.18 -23.63 5.22
C SER A 167 22.53 -23.65 4.49
N LEU A 168 22.57 -24.18 3.27
CA LEU A 168 23.81 -24.26 2.49
C LEU A 168 24.29 -22.87 2.02
N ALA A 169 23.37 -21.98 1.63
CA ALA A 169 23.74 -20.61 1.27
C ALA A 169 24.28 -19.86 2.50
N SER A 170 23.61 -19.99 3.65
CA SER A 170 24.06 -19.42 4.93
C SER A 170 25.47 -19.86 5.30
N ARG A 171 25.78 -21.15 5.08
CA ARG A 171 27.08 -21.74 5.42
C ARG A 171 28.22 -21.29 4.48
N LEU A 172 27.92 -21.01 3.22
CA LEU A 172 28.94 -20.86 2.18
C LEU A 172 29.34 -19.41 1.88
N PHE A 173 28.46 -18.44 2.10
CA PHE A 173 28.71 -17.07 1.62
C PHE A 173 28.81 -16.08 2.77
N ASN A 174 29.97 -15.43 2.87
CA ASN A 174 30.21 -14.32 3.77
C ASN A 174 29.63 -13.00 3.22
N HIS A 175 29.62 -11.99 4.09
CA HIS A 175 29.13 -10.67 3.77
C HIS A 175 30.19 -9.78 3.09
N SER A 176 29.75 -8.92 2.16
CA SER A 176 30.42 -7.68 1.79
C SER A 176 29.38 -6.61 1.43
N CYS A 177 29.58 -5.35 1.83
CA CYS A 177 28.73 -4.24 1.39
C CYS A 177 29.03 -3.83 -0.07
N VAL A 178 30.11 -4.34 -0.65
CA VAL A 178 30.42 -4.26 -2.09
C VAL A 178 30.52 -5.70 -2.61
N PRO A 179 29.38 -6.41 -2.69
CA PRO A 179 29.38 -7.83 -3.01
C PRO A 179 29.78 -8.08 -4.48
N ASN A 180 30.29 -9.28 -4.75
CA ASN A 180 30.57 -9.75 -6.12
C ASN A 180 29.54 -10.77 -6.62
N ALA A 181 28.62 -11.20 -5.75
CA ALA A 181 27.46 -12.02 -6.09
C ALA A 181 26.19 -11.52 -5.38
N ALA A 182 25.03 -11.89 -5.91
CA ALA A 182 23.74 -11.59 -5.30
C ALA A 182 22.81 -12.81 -5.32
N ALA A 183 21.81 -12.80 -4.46
CA ALA A 183 20.75 -13.79 -4.45
C ALA A 183 19.60 -13.38 -5.37
N LYS A 184 18.97 -14.36 -6.02
CA LYS A 184 17.64 -14.26 -6.62
C LYS A 184 16.83 -15.49 -6.24
N TYR A 185 15.51 -15.41 -6.38
CA TYR A 185 14.63 -16.51 -6.04
C TYR A 185 13.85 -16.97 -7.25
N ILE A 186 14.00 -18.26 -7.57
CA ILE A 186 13.29 -18.92 -8.65
C ILE A 186 12.02 -19.54 -8.07
N PHE A 187 10.88 -19.15 -8.63
CA PHE A 187 9.57 -19.68 -8.33
C PHE A 187 9.18 -20.69 -9.42
N THR A 188 8.74 -21.87 -9.01
CA THR A 188 8.29 -22.92 -9.91
C THR A 188 7.03 -23.54 -9.31
N GLU A 189 5.98 -23.68 -10.12
CA GLU A 189 4.70 -24.17 -9.62
C GLU A 189 4.84 -25.57 -9.02
N GLY A 190 4.39 -25.73 -7.78
CA GLY A 190 4.46 -27.00 -7.05
C GLY A 190 5.80 -27.29 -6.38
N GLU A 191 6.81 -26.43 -6.50
CA GLU A 191 8.10 -26.56 -5.82
C GLU A 191 8.30 -25.47 -4.75
N PRO A 192 9.04 -25.76 -3.65
CA PRO A 192 9.52 -24.72 -2.76
C PRO A 192 10.41 -23.70 -3.50
N PRO A 193 10.40 -22.42 -3.07
CA PRO A 193 11.29 -21.41 -3.63
C PRO A 193 12.75 -21.85 -3.64
N ARG A 194 13.44 -21.57 -4.74
CA ARG A 194 14.86 -21.91 -4.94
C ARG A 194 15.69 -20.63 -4.95
N MET A 195 16.67 -20.54 -4.07
CA MET A 195 17.64 -19.46 -4.10
C MET A 195 18.75 -19.80 -5.09
N GLU A 196 19.05 -18.86 -5.99
CA GLU A 196 20.23 -18.88 -6.82
C GLU A 196 21.17 -17.75 -6.46
N ILE A 197 22.44 -18.07 -6.21
CA ILE A 197 23.51 -17.08 -6.06
C ILE A 197 24.17 -16.91 -7.41
N PHE A 198 24.14 -15.70 -7.96
CA PHE A 198 24.72 -15.40 -9.27
C PHE A 198 25.80 -14.33 -9.16
N ALA A 199 26.82 -14.41 -10.02
CA ALA A 199 27.92 -13.45 -10.06
C ALA A 199 27.47 -12.12 -10.68
N LEU A 200 27.75 -10.99 -10.01
CA LEU A 200 27.43 -9.64 -10.50
C LEU A 200 28.46 -9.14 -11.53
N ARG A 201 29.71 -9.61 -11.39
CA ARG A 201 30.84 -9.30 -12.26
C ARG A 201 31.69 -10.54 -12.48
N GLU A 202 32.77 -10.40 -13.23
CA GLU A 202 33.78 -11.45 -13.29
C GLU A 202 34.39 -11.69 -11.89
N ILE A 203 34.49 -12.95 -11.48
CA ILE A 203 35.09 -13.38 -10.21
C ILE A 203 36.31 -14.25 -10.50
N GLY A 204 37.47 -13.82 -10.00
CA GLY A 204 38.75 -14.48 -10.22
C GLY A 204 38.88 -15.81 -9.47
N GLN A 205 39.78 -16.69 -9.93
CA GLN A 205 40.09 -17.90 -9.18
C GLN A 205 40.75 -17.55 -7.83
N GLY A 206 40.20 -18.11 -6.75
CA GLY A 206 40.68 -17.85 -5.39
C GLY A 206 40.13 -16.58 -4.76
N GLU A 207 39.33 -15.80 -5.49
CA GLU A 207 38.55 -14.69 -4.92
C GLU A 207 37.38 -15.23 -4.10
N GLU A 208 37.18 -14.69 -2.90
CA GLU A 208 36.05 -15.03 -2.06
C GLU A 208 34.74 -14.51 -2.68
N ILE A 209 33.68 -15.32 -2.62
CA ILE A 209 32.36 -14.93 -3.12
C ILE A 209 31.55 -14.41 -1.94
N CYS A 210 31.17 -13.14 -2.00
CA CYS A 210 30.42 -12.47 -0.94
C CYS A 210 29.07 -11.97 -1.46
N ILE A 211 28.05 -12.10 -0.61
CA ILE A 211 26.70 -11.58 -0.85
C ILE A 211 26.36 -10.48 0.17
N PRO A 212 25.43 -9.56 -0.14
CA PRO A 212 24.97 -8.60 0.86
C PRO A 212 24.01 -9.28 1.84
N TYR A 213 24.23 -9.11 3.14
CA TYR A 213 23.31 -9.55 4.19
C TYR A 213 22.29 -8.44 4.52
N LEU A 214 22.74 -7.20 4.34
CA LEU A 214 21.97 -5.96 4.47
C LEU A 214 22.06 -5.21 3.15
N ASP A 215 21.12 -4.30 2.92
CA ASP A 215 21.19 -3.39 1.79
C ASP A 215 22.47 -2.53 1.87
N PRO A 216 23.34 -2.55 0.84
CA PRO A 216 24.50 -1.65 0.75
C PRO A 216 24.18 -0.15 0.96
N ALA A 217 22.94 0.29 0.71
CA ALA A 217 22.50 1.67 0.93
C ALA A 217 22.45 2.09 2.40
N LEU A 218 22.50 1.14 3.34
CA LEU A 218 22.69 1.46 4.76
C LEU A 218 24.14 1.84 5.01
N TYR A 219 24.47 3.12 5.00
CA TYR A 219 25.84 3.59 5.21
C TYR A 219 26.16 3.84 6.68
N GLN A 220 25.22 4.42 7.43
CA GLN A 220 25.43 4.83 8.81
C GLN A 220 25.10 3.71 9.80
N THR A 221 24.05 2.94 9.52
CA THR A 221 23.46 2.00 10.49
C THR A 221 24.06 0.60 10.42
N ARG A 222 24.50 0.14 9.24
CA ARG A 222 24.91 -1.25 8.98
C ARG A 222 25.92 -1.86 9.96
N GLN A 223 26.89 -1.10 10.48
CA GLN A 223 27.91 -1.64 11.39
C GLN A 223 27.33 -2.03 12.74
N GLN A 224 26.41 -1.22 13.26
CA GLN A 224 25.68 -1.53 14.49
C GLN A 224 24.88 -2.82 14.29
N ILE A 225 24.26 -2.98 13.13
CA ILE A 225 23.43 -4.13 12.78
C ILE A 225 24.28 -5.40 12.65
N PHE A 226 25.45 -5.34 11.98
CA PHE A 226 26.38 -6.46 11.94
C PHE A 226 26.84 -6.88 13.34
N SER A 227 27.12 -5.91 14.20
CA SER A 227 27.52 -6.19 15.58
C SER A 227 26.40 -6.83 16.40
N LEU A 228 25.17 -6.33 16.30
CA LEU A 228 24.04 -6.77 17.13
C LEU A 228 23.38 -8.05 16.63
N THR A 229 23.26 -8.24 15.31
CA THR A 229 22.55 -9.38 14.72
C THR A 229 23.49 -10.51 14.35
N TYR A 230 24.67 -10.20 13.80
CA TYR A 230 25.59 -11.19 13.25
C TYR A 230 26.85 -11.41 14.08
N GLY A 231 27.12 -10.55 15.07
CA GLY A 231 28.27 -10.66 15.95
C GLY A 231 29.63 -10.38 15.30
N PHE A 232 29.68 -9.63 14.20
CA PHE A 232 30.94 -9.25 13.54
C PHE A 232 30.99 -7.77 13.14
N THR A 233 32.19 -7.26 12.86
CA THR A 233 32.41 -5.92 12.28
C THR A 233 32.84 -6.08 10.83
N CYS A 234 32.13 -5.44 9.90
CA CYS A 234 32.45 -5.55 8.48
C CYS A 234 33.69 -4.69 8.14
N THR A 235 34.68 -5.28 7.48
CA THR A 235 35.92 -4.61 7.05
C THR A 235 36.04 -4.52 5.54
N CYS A 236 34.92 -4.62 4.82
CA CYS A 236 34.92 -4.47 3.36
C CYS A 236 35.36 -3.05 2.96
N PRO A 237 35.80 -2.83 1.70
CA PRO A 237 36.31 -1.53 1.28
C PRO A 237 35.34 -0.36 1.46
N SER A 238 34.02 -0.57 1.33
CA SER A 238 33.01 0.48 1.60
C SER A 238 32.94 0.83 3.10
N CYS A 239 33.06 -0.16 3.99
CA CYS A 239 33.10 0.09 5.42
C CYS A 239 34.38 0.78 5.88
N ILE A 240 35.53 0.42 5.30
CA ILE A 240 36.80 1.11 5.56
C ILE A 240 36.70 2.57 5.13
N PHE A 241 36.19 2.83 3.92
CA PHE A 241 35.98 4.20 3.43
C PHE A 241 35.10 5.03 4.37
N VAL A 242 33.95 4.49 4.81
CA VAL A 242 33.08 5.20 5.77
C VAL A 242 33.78 5.45 7.10
N SER A 243 34.60 4.51 7.58
CA SER A 243 35.38 4.70 8.80
C SER A 243 36.45 5.80 8.66
N GLU A 244 37.03 5.97 7.48
CA GLU A 244 38.02 7.03 7.21
C GLU A 244 37.36 8.41 7.09
N VAL A 245 36.16 8.47 6.50
CA VAL A 245 35.35 9.68 6.40
C VAL A 245 34.81 10.11 7.77
N GLY A 246 34.44 9.15 8.63
CA GLY A 246 33.82 9.43 9.93
C GLY A 246 32.34 9.78 9.79
N SER A 247 31.90 10.87 10.42
CA SER A 247 30.49 11.27 10.41
C SER A 247 30.09 11.84 9.04
N ILE A 248 29.19 11.15 8.34
CA ILE A 248 28.57 11.65 7.11
C ILE A 248 27.62 12.79 7.47
N SER A 249 27.82 13.98 6.88
CA SER A 249 26.99 15.16 7.12
C SER A 249 25.60 15.02 6.50
N GLU A 250 24.58 15.60 7.15
CA GLU A 250 23.23 15.69 6.57
C GLU A 250 23.23 16.40 5.21
N PRO A 251 22.33 16.01 4.27
CA PRO A 251 22.17 16.72 3.01
C PRO A 251 21.65 18.15 3.24
N PRO A 252 22.01 19.13 2.39
CA PRO A 252 21.54 20.50 2.51
C PRO A 252 20.01 20.61 2.53
N LYS A 253 19.48 21.39 3.48
CA LYS A 253 18.04 21.67 3.63
C LYS A 253 17.54 22.79 2.71
N GLU A 254 18.44 23.70 2.31
CA GLU A 254 18.12 24.77 1.38
C GLU A 254 18.09 24.25 -0.07
N ASP A 255 17.01 24.53 -0.81
CA ASP A 255 16.77 24.01 -2.16
C ASP A 255 17.88 24.34 -3.16
N THR A 256 18.51 25.52 -3.03
CA THR A 256 19.58 25.99 -3.92
C THR A 256 20.84 25.16 -3.76
N GLU A 257 21.31 24.98 -2.52
CA GLU A 257 22.46 24.16 -2.17
C GLU A 257 22.20 22.68 -2.43
N ARG A 258 20.97 22.21 -2.16
CA ARG A 258 20.56 20.85 -2.48
C ARG A 258 20.63 20.58 -3.98
N ARG A 259 20.11 21.47 -4.82
CA ARG A 259 20.21 21.33 -6.29
C ARG A 259 21.65 21.38 -6.79
N LYS A 260 22.53 22.17 -6.15
CA LYS A 260 23.97 22.16 -6.45
C LYS A 260 24.60 20.81 -6.13
N LEU A 261 24.26 20.21 -4.98
CA LEU A 261 24.71 18.86 -4.62
C LEU A 261 24.19 17.82 -5.62
N GLU A 262 22.89 17.83 -5.93
CA GLU A 262 22.27 16.93 -6.93
C GLU A 262 22.99 17.05 -8.29
N LYS A 263 23.24 18.27 -8.76
CA LYS A 263 23.95 18.50 -10.02
C LYS A 263 25.40 18.03 -9.96
N SER A 264 26.15 18.43 -8.93
CA SER A 264 27.58 18.08 -8.80
C SER A 264 27.78 16.58 -8.70
N LEU A 265 26.84 15.87 -8.05
CA LEU A 265 26.82 14.41 -8.00
C LEU A 265 26.65 13.81 -9.40
N ARG A 266 25.71 14.32 -10.19
CA ARG A 266 25.48 13.84 -11.57
C ARG A 266 26.68 14.13 -12.47
N ASP A 267 27.27 15.31 -12.36
CA ASP A 267 28.45 15.69 -13.14
C ASP A 267 29.66 14.81 -12.78
N PHE A 268 29.77 14.39 -11.51
CA PHE A 268 30.81 13.48 -11.05
C PHE A 268 30.63 12.06 -11.58
N VAL A 269 29.43 11.50 -11.49
CA VAL A 269 29.16 10.10 -11.90
C VAL A 269 28.99 9.97 -13.42
N PHE A 270 28.41 10.98 -14.06
CA PHE A 270 28.07 11.00 -15.48
C PHE A 270 28.56 12.29 -16.17
N PRO A 271 29.88 12.53 -16.27
CA PRO A 271 30.46 13.79 -16.75
C PRO A 271 30.07 14.16 -18.19
N ASP A 272 29.75 13.17 -19.02
CA ASP A 272 29.41 13.37 -20.43
C ASP A 272 27.90 13.41 -20.69
N LEU A 273 27.05 13.27 -19.66
CA LEU A 273 25.59 13.13 -19.83
C LEU A 273 24.95 14.37 -20.49
N ASP A 274 25.38 15.57 -20.10
CA ASP A 274 24.89 16.83 -20.68
C ASP A 274 25.34 17.02 -22.14
N ARG A 275 26.49 16.42 -22.52
CA ARG A 275 27.05 16.52 -23.87
C ARG A 275 26.51 15.44 -24.81
N GLN A 276 26.29 14.24 -24.29
CA GLN A 276 25.87 13.05 -25.03
C GLN A 276 24.82 12.26 -24.23
N PRO A 277 23.55 12.71 -24.20
CA PRO A 277 22.49 12.06 -23.43
C PRO A 277 22.21 10.60 -23.86
N SER A 278 22.48 10.28 -25.13
CA SER A 278 22.33 8.94 -25.70
C SER A 278 23.44 7.96 -25.30
N SER A 279 24.51 8.42 -24.66
CA SER A 279 25.69 7.60 -24.30
C SER A 279 25.79 7.33 -22.80
N LEU A 280 24.67 7.36 -22.07
CA LEU A 280 24.66 7.03 -20.65
C LEU A 280 25.32 5.66 -20.43
N THR A 281 26.49 5.69 -19.81
CA THR A 281 27.32 4.51 -19.55
C THR A 281 27.41 4.35 -18.05
N LEU A 282 26.99 3.19 -17.55
CA LEU A 282 27.10 2.88 -16.13
C LEU A 282 28.58 2.70 -15.75
N PRO A 283 29.03 3.36 -14.68
CA PRO A 283 30.42 3.25 -14.29
C PRO A 283 30.77 1.90 -13.64
N LEU A 284 32.07 1.58 -13.63
CA LEU A 284 32.60 0.36 -13.00
C LEU A 284 32.92 0.50 -11.50
N GLY A 285 32.96 1.71 -10.95
CA GLY A 285 33.06 1.95 -9.49
C GLY A 285 33.65 3.31 -9.10
N TRP A 286 33.09 3.96 -8.06
CA TRP A 286 33.47 5.32 -7.64
C TRP A 286 33.47 5.58 -6.11
N PHE A 287 33.06 4.61 -5.29
CA PHE A 287 32.82 4.87 -3.86
C PHE A 287 34.08 5.28 -3.07
N GLN A 288 35.27 4.88 -3.52
CA GLN A 288 36.54 5.21 -2.86
C GLN A 288 37.09 6.59 -3.23
N SER A 289 36.56 7.19 -4.29
CA SER A 289 37.06 8.45 -4.87
C SER A 289 36.05 9.59 -4.78
N VAL A 290 35.04 9.47 -3.92
CA VAL A 290 34.01 10.48 -3.74
C VAL A 290 34.62 11.73 -3.09
N PRO A 291 34.57 12.91 -3.73
CA PRO A 291 35.06 14.16 -3.16
C PRO A 291 34.31 14.53 -1.87
N ALA A 292 34.99 15.24 -0.97
CA ALA A 292 34.43 15.66 0.32
C ALA A 292 33.10 16.44 0.19
N GLU A 293 32.98 17.24 -0.87
CA GLU A 293 31.79 18.05 -1.21
C GLU A 293 30.55 17.20 -1.54
N LEU A 294 30.74 15.94 -1.94
CA LEU A 294 29.67 15.01 -2.32
C LEU A 294 29.33 14.01 -1.21
N LEU A 295 30.08 13.97 -0.11
CA LEU A 295 29.80 13.10 1.03
C LEU A 295 28.35 13.22 1.57
N PRO A 296 27.70 14.40 1.62
CA PRO A 296 26.31 14.48 2.05
C PRO A 296 25.34 13.65 1.19
N ALA A 297 25.71 13.31 -0.05
CA ALA A 297 24.90 12.46 -0.92
C ALA A 297 24.89 10.97 -0.50
N LEU A 298 25.85 10.55 0.31
CA LEU A 298 25.92 9.19 0.87
C LEU A 298 25.12 9.05 2.18
N HIS A 299 24.53 10.15 2.67
CA HIS A 299 23.68 10.12 3.85
C HIS A 299 22.36 9.39 3.55
N GLU A 300 21.99 8.37 4.33
CA GLU A 300 20.76 7.58 4.18
C GLU A 300 19.47 8.41 3.89
N SER A 301 19.29 9.58 4.52
CA SER A 301 18.11 10.45 4.27
C SER A 301 18.08 11.11 2.88
N PHE A 302 19.22 11.25 2.23
CA PHE A 302 19.30 11.86 0.89
C PHE A 302 18.64 10.97 -0.15
N LEU A 303 19.00 9.68 -0.17
CA LEU A 303 18.39 8.71 -1.06
C LEU A 303 16.89 8.57 -0.79
N GLY A 304 16.48 8.48 0.49
CA GLY A 304 15.07 8.41 0.87
C GLY A 304 14.24 9.56 0.28
N SER A 305 14.68 10.80 0.50
CA SER A 305 13.96 11.98 0.00
C SER A 305 13.95 12.13 -1.53
N LEU A 306 15.02 11.71 -2.22
CA LEU A 306 15.03 11.67 -3.69
C LEU A 306 14.02 10.66 -4.22
N THR A 307 14.02 9.44 -3.68
CA THR A 307 13.10 8.39 -4.14
C THR A 307 11.64 8.77 -3.92
N GLU A 308 11.31 9.43 -2.81
CA GLU A 308 9.96 9.94 -2.52
C GLU A 308 9.53 10.96 -3.59
N THR A 309 10.42 11.89 -3.92
CA THR A 309 10.17 12.89 -4.97
C THR A 309 9.98 12.22 -6.34
N PHE A 310 10.79 11.21 -6.67
CA PHE A 310 10.67 10.45 -7.92
C PHE A 310 9.31 9.76 -8.00
N SER A 311 8.93 9.00 -6.97
CA SER A 311 7.67 8.25 -6.94
C SER A 311 6.45 9.16 -7.01
N ALA A 312 6.48 10.34 -6.38
CA ALA A 312 5.37 11.29 -6.47
C ALA A 312 5.20 11.85 -7.88
N ALA A 313 6.31 12.06 -8.61
CA ALA A 313 6.30 12.70 -9.92
C ALA A 313 6.22 11.71 -11.11
N SER A 314 6.58 10.42 -10.93
CA SER A 314 6.71 9.45 -12.02
C SER A 314 5.38 8.89 -12.53
N HIS A 315 4.31 8.93 -11.71
CA HIS A 315 2.99 8.40 -12.06
C HIS A 315 2.16 9.37 -12.91
N ASP A 316 1.95 10.58 -12.40
CA ASP A 316 1.06 11.57 -13.03
C ASP A 316 1.78 12.82 -13.56
N GLY A 317 3.10 12.87 -13.41
CA GLY A 317 3.93 14.04 -13.67
C GLY A 317 4.10 14.93 -12.43
N PRO A 318 4.95 15.98 -12.52
CA PRO A 318 5.66 16.43 -13.70
C PRO A 318 6.85 15.52 -14.06
N TYR A 319 6.82 14.91 -15.25
CA TYR A 319 7.82 13.91 -15.64
C TYR A 319 9.22 14.49 -15.82
N SER A 320 9.35 15.78 -16.15
CA SER A 320 10.64 16.45 -16.20
C SER A 320 11.37 16.41 -14.84
N ARG A 321 10.64 16.64 -13.74
CA ARG A 321 11.20 16.53 -12.39
C ARG A 321 11.46 15.07 -12.02
N ALA A 322 10.57 14.15 -12.40
CA ALA A 322 10.78 12.73 -12.18
C ALA A 322 12.07 12.25 -12.85
N LEU A 323 12.30 12.57 -14.12
CA LEU A 323 13.53 12.17 -14.83
C LEU A 323 14.79 12.83 -14.27
N ASP A 324 14.71 14.12 -13.88
CA ASP A 324 15.82 14.87 -13.26
C ASP A 324 16.23 14.28 -11.90
N VAL A 325 15.26 13.96 -11.03
CA VAL A 325 15.54 13.29 -9.75
C VAL A 325 15.93 11.83 -9.97
N GLY A 326 15.33 11.16 -10.94
CA GLY A 326 15.63 9.77 -11.31
C GLY A 326 17.09 9.58 -11.69
N ILE A 327 17.67 10.48 -12.47
CA ILE A 327 19.10 10.41 -12.81
C ILE A 327 20.00 10.68 -11.59
N THR A 328 19.57 11.53 -10.65
CA THR A 328 20.29 11.73 -9.38
C THR A 328 20.26 10.47 -8.52
N ILE A 329 19.12 9.77 -8.44
CA ILE A 329 19.02 8.47 -7.75
C ILE A 329 19.95 7.45 -8.40
N LEU A 330 19.98 7.39 -9.74
CA LEU A 330 20.90 6.50 -10.45
C LEU A 330 22.36 6.80 -10.11
N ALA A 331 22.73 8.08 -10.00
CA ALA A 331 24.07 8.48 -9.59
C ALA A 331 24.40 7.97 -8.18
N VAL A 332 23.49 8.14 -7.22
CA VAL A 332 23.63 7.59 -5.86
C VAL A 332 23.77 6.06 -5.90
N TYR A 333 22.93 5.36 -6.67
CA TYR A 333 23.01 3.91 -6.82
C TYR A 333 24.35 3.43 -7.39
N CYS A 334 24.93 4.15 -8.35
CA CYS A 334 26.24 3.82 -8.91
C CYS A 334 27.41 4.06 -7.92
N LEU A 335 27.20 4.88 -6.89
CA LEU A 335 28.16 5.02 -5.78
C LEU A 335 27.98 3.94 -4.72
N ILE A 336 26.74 3.54 -4.46
CA ILE A 336 26.39 2.65 -3.35
C ILE A 336 26.51 1.17 -3.73
N TYR A 337 26.01 0.80 -4.91
CA TYR A 337 25.92 -0.58 -5.35
C TYR A 337 27.04 -0.94 -6.32
N PRO A 338 27.52 -2.20 -6.31
CA PRO A 338 28.45 -2.68 -7.31
C PRO A 338 27.81 -2.71 -8.71
N PRO A 339 28.61 -2.79 -9.79
CA PRO A 339 28.10 -2.94 -11.14
C PRO A 339 27.15 -4.14 -11.27
N ASN A 340 26.11 -3.99 -12.10
CA ASN A 340 25.07 -4.97 -12.35
C ASN A 340 24.20 -5.37 -11.13
N TYR A 341 24.26 -4.62 -10.03
CA TYR A 341 23.34 -4.86 -8.92
C TYR A 341 21.88 -4.66 -9.37
N PRO A 342 20.95 -5.58 -9.06
CA PRO A 342 19.58 -5.56 -9.59
C PRO A 342 18.83 -4.24 -9.43
N GLN A 343 19.03 -3.54 -8.30
CA GLN A 343 18.38 -2.26 -8.00
C GLN A 343 18.65 -1.19 -9.07
N ILE A 344 19.86 -1.20 -9.67
CA ILE A 344 20.22 -0.29 -10.77
C ILE A 344 19.34 -0.59 -11.98
N GLY A 345 19.18 -1.87 -12.33
CA GLY A 345 18.39 -2.30 -13.48
C GLY A 345 16.90 -2.00 -13.33
N VAL A 346 16.33 -2.23 -12.15
CA VAL A 346 14.92 -1.94 -11.83
C VAL A 346 14.65 -0.44 -11.85
N HIS A 347 15.53 0.38 -11.29
CA HIS A 347 15.37 1.84 -11.33
C HIS A 347 15.41 2.38 -12.75
N MET A 348 16.30 1.86 -13.58
CA MET A 348 16.35 2.21 -15.00
C MET A 348 15.10 1.75 -15.76
N ALA A 349 14.47 0.66 -15.32
CA ALA A 349 13.18 0.24 -15.85
C ALA A 349 12.08 1.28 -15.55
N GLU A 350 12.04 1.78 -14.31
CA GLU A 350 11.10 2.82 -13.90
C GLU A 350 11.36 4.17 -14.59
N MET A 351 12.63 4.53 -14.78
CA MET A 351 13.00 5.70 -15.60
C MET A 351 12.55 5.54 -17.06
N SER A 352 12.64 4.33 -17.61
CA SER A 352 12.16 4.04 -18.97
C SER A 352 10.64 4.18 -19.08
N LYS A 353 9.88 3.64 -18.11
CA LYS A 353 8.42 3.81 -18.03
C LYS A 353 8.03 5.28 -17.89
N THR A 354 8.73 6.02 -17.04
CA THR A 354 8.52 7.46 -16.81
C THR A 354 8.76 8.26 -18.09
N ALA A 355 9.88 8.00 -18.78
CA ALA A 355 10.20 8.66 -20.04
C ALA A 355 9.19 8.31 -21.14
N TRP A 356 8.74 7.05 -21.23
CA TRP A 356 7.68 6.62 -22.13
C TRP A 356 6.36 7.35 -21.86
N ASN A 357 5.94 7.46 -20.60
CA ASN A 357 4.73 8.19 -20.22
C ASN A 357 4.82 9.67 -20.61
N ALA A 358 5.98 10.30 -20.44
CA ALA A 358 6.23 11.66 -20.91
C ALA A 358 6.12 11.78 -22.44
N THR A 359 6.66 10.81 -23.19
CA THR A 359 6.53 10.77 -24.66
C THR A 359 5.07 10.64 -25.08
N VAL A 360 4.30 9.75 -24.43
CA VAL A 360 2.88 9.53 -24.72
C VAL A 360 2.02 10.75 -24.40
N ARG A 361 2.32 11.47 -23.30
CA ARG A 361 1.62 12.73 -22.96
C ARG A 361 2.02 13.92 -23.85
N GLY A 362 3.14 13.81 -24.58
CA GLY A 362 3.65 14.87 -25.45
C GLY A 362 4.39 15.98 -24.69
N ASP A 363 5.01 15.64 -23.56
CA ASP A 363 5.78 16.59 -22.76
C ASP A 363 7.04 17.05 -23.53
N ALA A 364 7.26 18.37 -23.60
CA ALA A 364 8.41 18.96 -24.26
C ALA A 364 9.67 18.86 -23.38
N ILE A 365 10.30 17.69 -23.36
CA ILE A 365 11.55 17.41 -22.64
C ILE A 365 12.68 17.18 -23.66
N ASP A 366 13.78 17.92 -23.50
CA ASP A 366 14.93 17.83 -24.39
C ASP A 366 15.58 16.43 -24.37
N GLY A 367 15.76 15.86 -25.56
CA GLY A 367 16.41 14.56 -25.78
C GLY A 367 15.68 13.37 -25.15
N LEU A 368 14.34 13.46 -25.00
CA LEU A 368 13.55 12.45 -24.31
C LEU A 368 13.62 11.06 -24.97
N GLU A 369 13.61 10.99 -26.30
CA GLU A 369 13.73 9.72 -27.02
C GLU A 369 15.10 9.07 -26.83
N GLU A 370 16.17 9.86 -26.90
CA GLU A 370 17.54 9.40 -26.66
C GLU A 370 17.70 8.89 -25.22
N LYS A 371 17.18 9.64 -24.24
CA LYS A 371 17.16 9.24 -22.84
C LYS A 371 16.39 7.93 -22.64
N LEU A 372 15.20 7.80 -23.23
CA LEU A 372 14.40 6.58 -23.15
C LEU A 372 15.16 5.36 -23.70
N ARG A 373 15.81 5.48 -24.86
CA ARG A 373 16.61 4.39 -25.44
C ARG A 373 17.77 4.01 -24.50
N ALA A 374 18.49 5.00 -23.99
CA ALA A 374 19.61 4.77 -23.08
C ALA A 374 19.15 4.08 -21.77
N TYR A 375 18.00 4.47 -21.22
CA TYR A 375 17.44 3.85 -20.02
C TYR A 375 17.05 2.38 -20.25
N ILE A 376 16.42 2.08 -21.40
CA ILE A 376 16.05 0.71 -21.80
C ILE A 376 17.30 -0.16 -21.94
N ASP A 377 18.30 0.32 -22.68
CA ASP A 377 19.51 -0.47 -22.97
C ASP A 377 20.31 -0.74 -21.69
N CYS A 378 20.46 0.26 -20.81
CA CYS A 378 21.10 0.08 -19.50
C CYS A 378 20.29 -0.87 -18.59
N SER A 379 18.97 -0.73 -18.55
CA SER A 379 18.10 -1.61 -17.74
C SER A 379 18.24 -3.06 -18.20
N LEU A 380 18.19 -3.32 -19.50
CA LEU A 380 18.39 -4.66 -20.06
C LEU A 380 19.80 -5.19 -19.82
N SER A 381 20.84 -4.34 -19.94
CA SER A 381 22.22 -4.76 -19.66
C SER A 381 22.39 -5.29 -18.24
N VAL A 382 21.72 -4.67 -17.25
CA VAL A 382 21.79 -5.08 -15.84
C VAL A 382 20.86 -6.25 -15.56
N LEU A 383 19.58 -6.16 -15.93
CA LEU A 383 18.57 -7.17 -15.56
C LEU A 383 18.79 -8.52 -16.28
N ASN A 384 19.43 -8.55 -17.45
CA ASN A 384 19.79 -9.83 -18.08
C ASN A 384 20.89 -10.59 -17.31
N ILE A 385 21.71 -9.92 -16.49
CA ILE A 385 22.70 -10.58 -15.61
C ILE A 385 22.00 -11.36 -14.50
N MET A 386 20.96 -10.79 -13.90
CA MET A 386 20.12 -11.48 -12.91
C MET A 386 19.26 -12.58 -13.59
N GLY A 387 18.67 -12.26 -14.75
CA GLY A 387 17.78 -13.16 -15.48
C GLY A 387 16.37 -13.21 -14.90
N THR A 388 15.59 -14.23 -15.29
CA THR A 388 14.18 -14.38 -14.89
C THR A 388 14.01 -15.13 -13.57
N GLU A 389 12.95 -14.81 -12.84
CA GLU A 389 12.60 -15.42 -11.54
C GLU A 389 11.45 -16.45 -11.63
N GLY A 390 10.71 -16.52 -12.75
CA GLY A 390 9.66 -17.54 -12.96
C GLY A 390 8.38 -17.35 -12.15
N ASP A 391 8.16 -16.15 -11.63
CA ASP A 391 6.97 -15.77 -10.85
C ASP A 391 5.75 -15.45 -11.76
N GLN A 392 4.55 -15.33 -11.18
CA GLN A 392 3.29 -15.15 -11.93
C GLN A 392 3.20 -13.84 -12.73
N GLU A 393 3.96 -12.82 -12.33
CA GLU A 393 4.07 -11.54 -13.03
C GLU A 393 5.38 -11.50 -13.81
N ASP A 394 5.29 -11.09 -15.09
CA ASP A 394 6.38 -11.13 -16.08
C ASP A 394 7.63 -10.27 -15.67
N GLY A 395 7.55 -9.45 -14.61
CA GLY A 395 8.69 -8.82 -13.95
C GLY A 395 9.33 -7.64 -14.69
N PRO A 396 10.24 -6.88 -14.04
CA PRO A 396 10.87 -5.70 -14.62
C PRO A 396 11.63 -5.99 -15.93
N LEU A 397 12.23 -7.18 -16.06
CA LEU A 397 12.97 -7.58 -17.25
C LEU A 397 12.05 -7.73 -18.47
N GLU A 398 10.89 -8.37 -18.32
CA GLU A 398 9.96 -8.56 -19.43
C GLU A 398 9.17 -7.29 -19.71
N ASP A 399 8.79 -6.52 -18.68
CA ASP A 399 8.23 -5.17 -18.83
C ASP A 399 9.06 -4.33 -19.79
N ILE A 400 10.39 -4.33 -19.59
CA ILE A 400 11.30 -3.53 -20.42
C ILE A 400 11.51 -4.12 -21.81
N ARG A 401 11.49 -5.45 -21.96
CA ARG A 401 11.47 -6.07 -23.30
C ARG A 401 10.23 -5.65 -24.09
N VAL A 402 9.06 -5.62 -23.45
CA VAL A 402 7.82 -5.14 -24.07
C VAL A 402 7.91 -3.66 -24.43
N ILE A 403 8.42 -2.82 -23.53
CA ILE A 403 8.61 -1.38 -23.80
C ILE A 403 9.57 -1.18 -24.98
N ARG A 404 10.70 -1.90 -25.02
CA ARG A 404 11.67 -1.82 -26.13
C ARG A 404 11.01 -2.12 -27.48
N VAL A 405 10.22 -3.19 -27.57
CA VAL A 405 9.51 -3.55 -28.82
C VAL A 405 8.55 -2.45 -29.23
N ARG A 406 7.78 -1.88 -28.28
CA ARG A 406 6.83 -0.79 -28.56
C ARG A 406 7.52 0.49 -28.99
N VAL A 407 8.62 0.87 -28.33
CA VAL A 407 9.43 2.04 -28.65
C VAL A 407 10.04 1.92 -30.06
N LEU A 408 10.63 0.77 -30.38
CA LEU A 408 11.17 0.51 -31.72
C LEU A 408 10.08 0.56 -32.80
N SER A 409 8.90 0.02 -32.51
CA SER A 409 7.75 0.04 -33.43
C SER A 409 7.18 1.44 -33.64
N ALA A 410 7.17 2.29 -32.61
CA ALA A 410 6.66 3.65 -32.66
C ALA A 410 7.63 4.62 -33.36
N LEU A 411 8.93 4.46 -33.12
CA LEU A 411 9.97 5.37 -33.63
C LEU A 411 10.46 4.98 -35.04
N TYR A 412 10.35 3.70 -35.43
CA TYR A 412 10.80 3.21 -36.73
C TYR A 412 9.74 2.32 -37.41
N PRO A 413 8.61 2.89 -37.85
CA PRO A 413 7.52 2.12 -38.47
C PRO A 413 7.89 1.40 -39.79
N ASN A 414 9.07 1.67 -40.35
CA ASN A 414 9.53 1.12 -41.63
C ASN A 414 10.78 0.19 -41.53
N HIS A 415 11.27 -0.14 -40.33
CA HIS A 415 12.40 -1.06 -40.16
C HIS A 415 11.92 -2.40 -39.57
N CYS A 416 11.72 -3.38 -40.45
CA CYS A 416 11.58 -4.78 -40.04
C CYS A 416 12.96 -5.30 -39.63
N ILE A 417 13.10 -5.71 -38.36
CA ILE A 417 14.23 -6.55 -37.93
C ILE A 417 13.77 -8.00 -38.09
N ASP A 418 14.50 -8.74 -38.92
CA ASP A 418 14.39 -10.19 -39.03
C ASP A 418 14.75 -10.82 -37.68
N ASP A 419 13.75 -11.22 -36.90
CA ASP A 419 13.70 -12.55 -36.28
C ASP A 419 12.31 -12.85 -35.70
N ALA A 420 11.73 -13.95 -36.18
CA ALA A 420 10.58 -14.71 -35.68
C ALA A 420 9.21 -14.00 -35.41
N GLN A 421 8.43 -13.89 -36.48
CA GLN A 421 6.96 -14.11 -36.58
C GLN A 421 6.03 -13.77 -35.38
N ARG A 422 5.34 -12.62 -35.47
CA ARG A 422 3.86 -12.47 -35.53
C ARG A 422 3.47 -10.98 -35.52
N CYS A 423 3.21 -10.41 -36.71
CA CYS A 423 2.58 -9.09 -36.84
C CYS A 423 1.16 -9.24 -37.39
N ILE A 424 0.17 -8.74 -36.64
CA ILE A 424 -1.21 -8.54 -37.11
C ILE A 424 -1.29 -7.10 -37.62
N PHE A 425 -1.52 -6.95 -38.92
CA PHE A 425 -1.75 -5.66 -39.59
C PHE A 425 -3.09 -5.04 -39.18
N PHE A 426 -3.10 -3.74 -38.86
CA PHE A 426 -4.27 -2.88 -39.04
C PHE A 426 -3.87 -1.72 -39.97
N ALA A 427 -4.41 -1.74 -41.19
CA ALA A 427 -4.24 -0.67 -42.16
C ALA A 427 -5.32 0.40 -41.92
N SER A 428 -4.90 1.66 -41.70
CA SER A 428 -5.79 2.82 -41.83
C SER A 428 -5.63 3.40 -43.23
N THR A 429 -6.69 3.38 -44.03
CA THR A 429 -6.73 4.10 -45.32
C THR A 429 -7.21 5.53 -45.10
N SER A 430 -6.34 6.50 -45.37
CA SER A 430 -6.74 7.88 -45.70
C SER A 430 -6.61 8.08 -47.21
N SER A 431 -7.68 8.54 -47.86
CA SER A 431 -7.62 9.08 -49.23
C SER A 431 -8.34 10.42 -49.28
N THR A 432 -7.66 11.35 -49.93
CA THR A 432 -7.95 12.78 -50.10
C THR A 432 -8.96 13.08 -51.22
N LYS A 433 -9.86 14.04 -50.93
CA LYS A 433 -10.46 15.14 -51.75
C LYS A 433 -10.28 15.16 -53.29
N PRO A 434 -11.26 15.68 -54.08
CA PRO A 434 -11.32 17.15 -54.31
C PRO A 434 -12.72 17.80 -54.49
N GLN A 435 -12.66 19.12 -54.64
CA GLN A 435 -13.63 20.22 -54.50
C GLN A 435 -14.84 20.24 -55.47
N ALA A 436 -15.92 20.93 -55.06
CA ALA A 436 -16.57 21.98 -55.85
C ALA A 436 -17.56 22.83 -55.02
N MET A 437 -17.75 24.06 -55.49
CA MET A 437 -18.32 25.27 -54.90
C MET A 437 -19.83 25.37 -55.19
N GLY A 438 -20.65 25.99 -54.31
CA GLY A 438 -22.01 26.39 -54.69
C GLY A 438 -22.98 26.69 -53.56
N SER A 439 -23.44 27.94 -53.51
CA SER A 439 -24.31 28.58 -52.53
C SER A 439 -25.80 28.20 -52.58
N THR A 440 -26.53 28.65 -51.54
CA THR A 440 -27.96 29.05 -51.45
C THR A 440 -28.96 28.14 -50.71
N THR A 441 -29.44 28.67 -49.58
CA THR A 441 -30.74 28.43 -48.92
C THR A 441 -31.90 29.03 -49.72
N PRO A 442 -33.19 28.92 -49.31
CA PRO A 442 -33.98 27.82 -48.70
C PRO A 442 -35.36 27.65 -49.42
N LYS A 443 -36.20 26.67 -49.03
CA LYS A 443 -37.66 26.86 -48.82
C LYS A 443 -38.43 25.59 -48.38
N ARG A 444 -39.17 25.76 -47.27
CA ARG A 444 -40.51 25.25 -46.87
C ARG A 444 -41.36 24.66 -48.03
N SER A 445 -42.32 23.74 -47.86
CA SER A 445 -43.03 23.12 -46.72
C SER A 445 -44.07 22.16 -47.32
N LEU A 446 -44.49 21.11 -46.62
CA LEU A 446 -45.93 20.84 -46.39
C LEU A 446 -46.12 19.72 -45.36
N ALA A 447 -46.98 20.02 -44.39
CA ALA A 447 -47.32 19.21 -43.24
C ALA A 447 -48.52 18.31 -43.53
N ARG A 448 -48.61 17.18 -42.83
CA ARG A 448 -49.87 16.55 -42.48
C ARG A 448 -49.77 16.01 -41.06
N GLY A 449 -50.47 16.66 -40.13
CA GLY A 449 -50.59 16.23 -38.75
C GLY A 449 -51.76 15.27 -38.56
N ASN A 450 -51.67 14.46 -37.51
CA ASN A 450 -52.80 14.06 -36.66
C ASN A 450 -52.27 13.45 -35.35
N GLY A 451 -52.89 13.85 -34.23
CA GLY A 451 -52.86 13.11 -32.97
C GLY A 451 -51.95 13.70 -31.89
N GLY A 452 -52.52 14.54 -31.03
CA GLY A 452 -51.88 15.13 -29.85
C GLY A 452 -51.59 14.12 -28.73
N ILE A 453 -50.56 13.32 -28.92
CA ILE A 453 -49.70 12.80 -27.86
C ILE A 453 -48.30 13.18 -28.33
N ILE A 454 -47.63 14.11 -27.65
CA ILE A 454 -46.22 14.39 -27.97
C ILE A 454 -45.43 13.23 -27.37
N PRO A 455 -44.89 12.27 -28.16
CA PRO A 455 -43.89 11.38 -27.61
C PRO A 455 -42.72 12.29 -27.22
N MET A 456 -42.45 12.40 -25.91
CA MET A 456 -41.22 13.01 -25.44
C MET A 456 -40.08 12.29 -26.13
N ARG A 457 -39.46 12.96 -27.12
CA ARG A 457 -38.31 12.40 -27.83
C ARG A 457 -37.26 12.10 -26.78
N VAL A 458 -36.54 11.00 -26.94
CA VAL A 458 -35.46 10.56 -26.03
C VAL A 458 -34.48 11.71 -25.74
N THR A 459 -34.27 12.59 -26.72
CA THR A 459 -33.46 13.81 -26.60
C THR A 459 -33.99 14.80 -25.56
N THR A 460 -35.32 14.96 -25.44
CA THR A 460 -35.96 15.87 -24.48
C THR A 460 -35.89 15.32 -23.06
N LEU A 461 -36.04 14.00 -22.90
CA LEU A 461 -35.83 13.31 -21.61
C LEU A 461 -34.37 13.38 -21.17
N LEU A 462 -33.42 13.20 -22.10
CA LEU A 462 -31.99 13.30 -21.82
C LEU A 462 -31.59 14.74 -21.44
N ALA A 463 -32.09 15.73 -22.18
CA ALA A 463 -31.84 17.15 -21.88
C ALA A 463 -32.44 17.55 -20.53
N LEU A 464 -33.64 17.07 -20.20
CA LEU A 464 -34.27 17.30 -18.90
C LEU A 464 -33.49 16.63 -17.77
N GLY A 465 -33.04 15.38 -17.97
CA GLY A 465 -32.21 14.66 -17.00
C GLY A 465 -30.87 15.34 -16.73
N ILE A 466 -30.18 15.80 -17.79
CA ILE A 466 -28.94 16.58 -17.66
C ILE A 466 -29.21 17.90 -16.94
N SER A 467 -30.30 18.60 -17.27
CA SER A 467 -30.63 19.89 -16.66
C SER A 467 -30.98 19.75 -15.17
N LEU A 468 -31.73 18.71 -14.80
CA LEU A 468 -32.04 18.40 -13.40
C LEU A 468 -30.80 17.99 -12.61
N SER A 469 -29.90 17.20 -13.23
CA SER A 469 -28.62 16.82 -12.62
C SER A 469 -27.72 18.04 -12.38
N LEU A 470 -27.57 18.91 -13.39
CA LEU A 470 -26.81 20.16 -13.26
C LEU A 470 -27.42 21.10 -12.22
N PHE A 471 -28.76 21.21 -12.16
CA PHE A 471 -29.44 22.01 -11.16
C PHE A 471 -29.23 21.44 -9.75
N PHE A 472 -29.29 20.12 -9.58
CA PHE A 472 -29.02 19.45 -8.30
C PHE A 472 -27.57 19.65 -7.85
N ILE A 473 -26.60 19.44 -8.74
CA ILE A 473 -25.18 19.68 -8.46
C ILE A 473 -24.95 21.13 -8.07
N MET A 474 -25.55 22.08 -8.80
CA MET A 474 -25.45 23.51 -8.53
C MET A 474 -26.11 23.88 -7.19
N ALA A 475 -27.29 23.35 -6.88
CA ALA A 475 -27.98 23.58 -5.61
C ALA A 475 -27.19 23.04 -4.41
N ILE A 476 -26.57 21.86 -4.54
CA ILE A 476 -25.65 21.32 -3.52
C ILE A 476 -24.40 22.17 -3.40
N SER A 477 -23.83 22.62 -4.53
CA SER A 477 -22.63 23.47 -4.53
C SER A 477 -22.88 24.82 -3.85
N PHE A 478 -24.10 25.37 -3.96
CA PHE A 478 -24.50 26.60 -3.27
C PHE A 478 -24.74 26.40 -1.76
N ALA A 479 -24.95 25.17 -1.27
CA ALA A 479 -25.08 24.89 0.17
C ALA A 479 -23.75 25.07 0.94
N PHE A 480 -22.61 25.13 0.23
CA PHE A 480 -21.29 25.36 0.80
C PHE A 480 -20.81 26.82 0.69
N LEU A 481 -21.61 27.71 0.10
CA LEU A 481 -21.36 29.15 0.10
C LEU A 481 -21.97 29.76 1.37
N GLY A 482 -21.26 29.63 2.49
CA GLY A 482 -21.71 30.15 3.78
C GLY A 482 -20.75 29.95 4.96
N GLU A 483 -19.59 29.34 4.77
CA GLU A 483 -18.54 29.30 5.79
C GLU A 483 -17.76 30.63 5.75
N GLU A 484 -18.44 31.71 6.14
CA GLU A 484 -17.80 32.99 6.43
C GLU A 484 -16.97 32.85 7.71
N GLY A 485 -15.74 33.37 7.67
CA GLY A 485 -14.74 33.17 8.71
C GLY A 485 -15.13 33.77 10.04
N ASP A 486 -15.28 32.92 11.04
CA ASP A 486 -15.56 33.32 12.42
C ASP A 486 -14.49 32.74 13.36
N GLU A 487 -14.22 33.50 14.43
CA GLU A 487 -13.22 33.33 15.51
C GLU A 487 -12.35 32.04 15.59
N PRO A 488 -11.06 32.16 16.00
CA PRO A 488 -10.24 31.00 16.33
C PRO A 488 -10.98 30.06 17.28
N TYR A 489 -11.15 28.80 16.87
CA TYR A 489 -12.02 27.80 17.52
C TYR A 489 -11.91 27.75 19.06
N PHE A 490 -10.69 27.81 19.59
CA PHE A 490 -10.43 27.73 21.04
C PHE A 490 -10.49 29.07 21.80
N LYS A 491 -10.72 30.20 21.11
CA LYS A 491 -10.62 31.54 21.70
C LYS A 491 -11.54 31.74 22.90
N SER A 492 -12.78 31.25 22.81
CA SER A 492 -13.76 31.34 23.90
C SER A 492 -13.30 30.57 25.14
N VAL A 493 -12.84 29.33 24.95
CA VAL A 493 -12.31 28.47 26.03
C VAL A 493 -11.08 29.08 26.68
N LEU A 494 -10.12 29.56 25.88
CA LEU A 494 -8.91 30.21 26.40
C LEU A 494 -9.23 31.49 27.18
N THR A 495 -10.21 32.26 26.70
CA THR A 495 -10.64 33.49 27.40
C THR A 495 -11.33 33.16 28.73
N ASP A 496 -12.18 32.13 28.77
CA ASP A 496 -12.83 31.66 29.99
C ASP A 496 -11.83 31.17 31.04
N VAL A 497 -10.86 30.34 30.63
CA VAL A 497 -9.81 29.85 31.54
C VAL A 497 -8.97 31.00 32.09
N ALA A 498 -8.55 31.95 31.24
CA ALA A 498 -7.78 33.10 31.69
C ALA A 498 -8.51 33.98 32.72
N GLN A 499 -9.84 34.04 32.68
CA GLN A 499 -10.66 34.85 33.60
C GLN A 499 -11.03 34.09 34.88
N ASN A 500 -11.41 32.82 34.77
CA ASN A 500 -12.06 32.07 35.84
C ASN A 500 -11.15 31.02 36.51
N SER A 501 -10.12 30.53 35.80
CA SER A 501 -9.26 29.44 36.29
C SER A 501 -7.85 29.48 35.65
N PRO A 502 -7.06 30.54 35.86
CA PRO A 502 -5.75 30.69 35.22
C PRO A 502 -4.82 29.52 35.54
N GLY A 503 -4.06 29.07 34.54
CA GLY A 503 -3.18 27.90 34.64
C GLY A 503 -2.84 27.29 33.29
N ILE A 504 -2.43 26.02 33.30
CA ILE A 504 -2.04 25.26 32.10
C ILE A 504 -3.27 24.66 31.41
N VAL A 505 -3.31 24.78 30.09
CA VAL A 505 -4.39 24.30 29.21
C VAL A 505 -3.79 23.45 28.10
N LEU A 506 -4.43 22.32 27.79
CA LEU A 506 -4.08 21.49 26.63
C LEU A 506 -5.19 21.54 25.59
N LEU A 507 -4.82 21.89 24.36
CA LEU A 507 -5.76 21.96 23.23
C LEU A 507 -5.43 20.85 22.22
N GLY A 508 -6.37 19.96 21.96
CA GLY A 508 -6.28 18.98 20.87
C GLY A 508 -6.65 19.66 19.56
N GLU A 509 -5.66 20.28 18.92
CA GLU A 509 -5.83 21.07 17.69
C GLU A 509 -6.11 20.20 16.46
N SER A 510 -5.74 18.92 16.52
CA SER A 510 -6.02 17.94 15.49
C SER A 510 -6.38 16.60 16.13
N VAL A 511 -7.41 15.96 15.58
CA VAL A 511 -7.88 14.65 15.97
C VAL A 511 -7.99 13.83 14.70
N ASP A 512 -7.18 12.78 14.60
CA ASP A 512 -7.19 11.82 13.50
C ASP A 512 -7.79 10.50 13.99
N VAL A 513 -8.84 10.04 13.32
CA VAL A 513 -9.59 8.83 13.72
C VAL A 513 -9.38 7.77 12.66
N ASP A 514 -8.68 6.71 13.02
CA ASP A 514 -8.54 5.52 12.18
C ASP A 514 -9.61 4.49 12.61
N VAL A 515 -10.44 4.08 11.65
CA VAL A 515 -11.52 3.11 11.87
C VAL A 515 -11.09 1.69 11.48
N ASP A 516 -10.12 1.56 10.57
CA ASP A 516 -9.60 0.26 10.14
C ASP A 516 -8.71 -0.33 11.22
N GLU A 517 -7.88 0.52 11.83
CA GLU A 517 -7.22 0.26 13.11
C GLU A 517 -7.88 1.16 14.15
N PRO A 518 -8.81 0.65 14.99
CA PRO A 518 -9.68 1.47 15.83
C PRO A 518 -8.89 2.26 16.87
N SER A 519 -8.41 3.41 16.43
CA SER A 519 -7.44 4.23 17.12
C SER A 519 -7.68 5.69 16.80
N ILE A 520 -7.23 6.54 17.70
CA ILE A 520 -7.38 7.98 17.59
C ILE A 520 -6.09 8.65 18.03
N THR A 521 -5.56 9.48 17.14
CA THR A 521 -4.36 10.28 17.39
C THR A 521 -4.78 11.71 17.67
N VAL A 522 -4.37 12.25 18.82
CA VAL A 522 -4.68 13.63 19.20
C VAL A 522 -3.38 14.42 19.25
N ARG A 523 -3.30 15.50 18.47
CA ARG A 523 -2.21 16.47 18.54
C ARG A 523 -2.54 17.56 19.55
N TRP A 524 -1.84 17.55 20.65
CA TRP A 524 -2.00 18.51 21.75
C TRP A 524 -1.06 19.70 21.57
N SER A 525 -1.55 20.91 21.83
CA SER A 525 -0.74 22.11 22.05
C SER A 525 -0.84 22.55 23.51
N ILE A 526 0.30 23.00 24.05
CA ILE A 526 0.43 23.39 25.45
C ILE A 526 0.30 24.91 25.57
N HIS A 527 -0.62 25.37 26.39
CA HIS A 527 -0.88 26.78 26.63
C HIS A 527 -0.82 27.13 28.12
N GLY A 528 -0.31 28.32 28.43
CA GLY A 528 -0.48 28.98 29.72
C GLY A 528 -1.50 30.10 29.59
N CYS A 529 -2.42 30.22 30.54
CA CYS A 529 -3.42 31.29 30.59
C CYS A 529 -3.32 32.05 31.93
N GLY A 530 -3.31 33.38 31.86
CA GLY A 530 -3.09 34.27 32.99
C GLY A 530 -1.64 34.75 33.09
N ASP A 531 -1.45 35.96 33.64
CA ASP A 531 -0.18 36.69 33.58
C ASP A 531 1.03 35.94 34.18
N GLU A 532 0.80 35.08 35.19
CA GLU A 532 1.86 34.28 35.83
C GLU A 532 2.26 33.03 35.02
N PHE A 533 1.37 32.52 34.16
CA PHE A 533 1.57 31.28 33.41
C PHE A 533 2.03 31.53 31.97
N VAL A 534 1.92 32.75 31.48
CA VAL A 534 2.26 33.12 30.09
C VAL A 534 3.73 33.54 30.01
N LEU A 535 4.47 32.88 29.12
CA LEU A 535 5.84 33.24 28.78
C LEU A 535 5.85 34.64 28.13
N PRO A 536 6.70 35.58 28.60
CA PRO A 536 6.78 36.90 28.01
C PRO A 536 7.03 36.86 26.50
N ASN A 537 6.38 37.77 25.76
CA ASN A 537 6.40 37.88 24.31
C ASN A 537 5.79 36.67 23.55
N SER A 538 4.94 35.88 24.21
CA SER A 538 4.18 34.78 23.59
C SER A 538 2.65 34.95 23.66
N SER A 539 2.16 36.10 24.16
CA SER A 539 0.74 36.37 24.30
C SER A 539 0.02 36.46 22.94
N GLY A 540 -1.23 36.00 22.89
CA GLY A 540 -2.04 35.99 21.67
C GLY A 540 -1.98 34.69 20.86
N ILE A 541 -1.10 33.75 21.23
CA ILE A 541 -1.04 32.41 20.62
C ILE A 541 -2.29 31.63 21.01
N GLY A 542 -3.05 31.15 20.03
CA GLY A 542 -4.37 30.51 20.24
C GLY A 542 -5.57 31.47 20.17
N GLY A 543 -5.36 32.76 19.86
CA GLY A 543 -6.44 33.72 19.59
C GLY A 543 -6.95 34.49 20.81
N SER A 544 -6.50 34.17 22.02
CA SER A 544 -6.74 34.94 23.25
C SER A 544 -5.52 35.76 23.63
N PRO A 545 -5.62 37.08 23.86
CA PRO A 545 -4.48 37.91 24.28
C PRO A 545 -4.00 37.62 25.70
N ALA A 546 -4.81 36.95 26.53
CA ALA A 546 -4.51 36.60 27.91
C ALA A 546 -3.88 35.20 28.06
N CYS A 547 -3.66 34.50 26.95
CA CYS A 547 -3.00 33.20 26.91
C CYS A 547 -1.83 33.22 25.92
N GLY A 548 -0.90 32.29 26.12
CA GLY A 548 0.31 32.14 25.32
C GLY A 548 1.02 30.82 25.63
N LEU A 549 2.33 30.77 25.39
CA LEU A 549 3.13 29.60 25.74
C LEU A 549 3.40 29.56 27.26
N PRO A 550 3.52 28.39 27.89
CA PRO A 550 3.79 28.30 29.33
C PRO A 550 5.13 28.94 29.73
N ALA A 551 5.15 29.68 30.84
CA ALA A 551 6.36 30.32 31.37
C ALA A 551 7.33 29.33 32.06
N THR A 552 6.84 28.18 32.50
CA THR A 552 7.59 27.15 33.23
C THR A 552 7.85 25.92 32.37
N ALA A 553 8.96 25.21 32.61
CA ALA A 553 9.23 23.92 31.98
C ALA A 553 8.26 22.85 32.49
N LEU A 554 7.74 22.02 31.59
CA LEU A 554 6.68 21.05 31.85
C LEU A 554 6.99 19.71 31.21
N ARG A 555 6.85 18.62 31.96
CA ARG A 555 6.78 17.26 31.44
C ARG A 555 5.35 16.76 31.55
N ILE A 556 4.77 16.38 30.43
CA ILE A 556 3.38 15.91 30.36
C ILE A 556 3.38 14.40 30.13
N PHE A 557 2.54 13.71 30.87
CA PHE A 557 2.36 12.27 30.82
C PHE A 557 0.92 11.97 30.43
N VAL A 558 0.76 10.99 29.55
CA VAL A 558 -0.54 10.48 29.10
C VAL A 558 -0.66 9.02 29.56
N ASP A 559 -1.83 8.66 30.08
CA ASP A 559 -2.22 7.31 30.53
C ASP A 559 -1.24 6.63 31.48
N ASN A 560 -0.63 7.44 32.35
CA ASN A 560 0.32 6.98 33.37
C ASN A 560 1.55 6.24 32.79
N ASN A 561 1.95 6.61 31.57
CA ASN A 561 3.18 6.13 30.94
C ASN A 561 4.42 6.48 31.81
N VAL A 562 5.45 5.61 31.74
CA VAL A 562 6.70 5.77 32.49
C VAL A 562 7.56 6.91 31.93
N ALA A 563 7.46 7.17 30.63
CA ALA A 563 8.14 8.27 29.96
C ALA A 563 7.16 9.43 29.67
N PRO A 564 7.61 10.70 29.76
CA PRO A 564 6.78 11.83 29.39
C PRO A 564 6.53 11.83 27.87
N SER A 565 5.30 12.16 27.47
CA SER A 565 4.91 12.34 26.06
C SER A 565 5.57 13.57 25.44
N ILE A 566 5.92 14.56 26.26
CA ILE A 566 6.71 15.74 25.86
C ILE A 566 7.48 16.31 27.06
N ASP A 567 8.67 16.83 26.77
CA ASP A 567 9.47 17.64 27.68
C ASP A 567 9.55 19.07 27.12
N TYR A 568 8.68 19.95 27.61
CA TYR A 568 8.57 21.34 27.18
C TYR A 568 9.56 22.22 27.96
N ASP A 569 10.46 22.88 27.25
CA ASP A 569 11.43 23.83 27.79
C ASP A 569 11.26 25.22 27.15
N PRO A 570 10.77 26.24 27.89
CA PRO A 570 10.56 27.58 27.36
C PRO A 570 11.87 28.30 26.97
N THR A 571 13.03 27.82 27.45
CA THR A 571 14.33 28.43 27.13
C THR A 571 14.78 28.09 25.70
N GLN A 572 14.31 26.98 25.14
CA GLN A 572 14.68 26.50 23.80
C GLN A 572 13.88 27.17 22.67
N LEU A 573 12.87 27.99 23.00
CA LEU A 573 11.99 28.60 22.03
C LEU A 573 12.66 29.79 21.30
N PRO A 574 12.76 29.76 19.96
CA PRO A 574 13.41 30.83 19.21
C PRO A 574 12.57 32.12 19.17
N PHE A 575 13.23 33.25 18.93
CA PHE A 575 12.60 34.57 18.77
C PHE A 575 12.51 34.96 17.29
N VAL A 576 11.43 35.67 16.94
CA VAL A 576 11.28 36.31 15.62
C VAL A 576 12.07 37.61 15.61
N LEU A 577 13.09 37.70 14.74
CA LEU A 577 14.03 38.83 14.68
C LEU A 577 13.37 40.20 14.45
N SER A 578 12.24 40.25 13.73
CA SER A 578 11.56 41.49 13.38
C SER A 578 10.59 42.01 14.46
N THR A 579 10.00 41.12 15.26
CA THR A 579 8.95 41.48 16.23
C THR A 579 9.35 41.25 17.69
N GLY A 580 10.43 40.51 17.93
CA GLY A 580 10.85 40.11 19.29
C GLY A 580 9.90 39.10 19.94
N GLN A 581 8.89 38.60 19.22
CA GLN A 581 7.95 37.60 19.72
C GLN A 581 8.57 36.20 19.72
N ARG A 582 8.14 35.36 20.66
CA ARG A 582 8.49 33.94 20.67
C ARG A 582 7.83 33.23 19.48
N ARG A 583 8.59 32.41 18.77
CA ARG A 583 8.08 31.62 17.65
C ARG A 583 7.48 30.32 18.18
N ASN A 584 6.23 30.07 17.84
CA ASN A 584 5.56 28.80 18.11
C ASN A 584 6.09 27.73 17.13
N VAL A 585 7.10 26.96 17.54
CA VAL A 585 7.65 25.84 16.74
C VAL A 585 6.92 24.58 17.16
N GLN A 586 6.14 24.00 16.25
CA GLN A 586 5.21 22.88 16.53
C GLN A 586 5.88 21.76 17.34
N ASN A 587 7.03 21.25 16.88
CA ASN A 587 7.72 20.14 17.56
C ASN A 587 8.26 20.47 18.97
N LEU A 588 8.29 21.74 19.39
CA LEU A 588 8.75 22.14 20.72
C LEU A 588 7.61 22.42 21.71
N VAL A 589 6.37 22.51 21.21
CA VAL A 589 5.19 23.00 21.96
C VAL A 589 3.96 22.13 21.77
N GLN A 590 4.03 21.17 20.85
CA GLN A 590 2.99 20.21 20.52
C GLN A 590 3.51 18.79 20.62
N PHE A 591 2.62 17.87 20.97
CA PHE A 591 2.92 16.44 21.03
C PHE A 591 1.70 15.64 20.60
N ASP A 592 1.95 14.45 20.08
CA ASP A 592 0.91 13.52 19.66
C ASP A 592 0.70 12.46 20.74
N SER A 593 -0.56 12.05 20.92
CA SER A 593 -0.91 10.91 21.77
C SER A 593 -1.84 9.97 21.02
N ASP A 594 -1.49 8.70 20.99
CA ASP A 594 -2.24 7.66 20.30
C ASP A 594 -3.04 6.84 21.29
N HIS A 595 -4.32 6.62 20.99
CA HIS A 595 -5.24 5.93 21.86
C HIS A 595 -6.03 4.88 21.11
N ILE A 596 -6.35 3.77 21.78
CA ILE A 596 -7.23 2.73 21.21
C ILE A 596 -8.68 3.10 21.52
N LEU A 597 -9.53 3.08 20.49
CA LEU A 597 -10.96 3.37 20.61
C LEU A 597 -11.74 2.16 21.12
N ASP A 598 -12.73 2.44 21.97
CA ASP A 598 -13.75 1.46 22.28
C ASP A 598 -14.76 1.32 21.12
N VAL A 599 -14.88 0.11 20.58
CA VAL A 599 -15.59 -0.24 19.33
C VAL A 599 -16.90 -1.01 19.54
N HIS A 600 -17.49 -1.06 20.74
CA HIS A 600 -18.71 -1.84 21.00
C HIS A 600 -19.86 -1.55 20.02
N GLU A 601 -19.97 -0.31 19.51
CA GLU A 601 -21.01 0.10 18.54
C GLU A 601 -20.53 0.18 17.08
N ALA A 602 -19.29 -0.23 16.76
CA ALA A 602 -18.70 -0.06 15.42
C ALA A 602 -19.51 -0.75 14.30
N ARG A 603 -20.14 -1.89 14.61
CA ARG A 603 -20.99 -2.66 13.67
C ARG A 603 -22.27 -1.94 13.25
N LEU A 604 -22.61 -0.82 13.89
CA LEU A 604 -23.80 -0.02 13.59
C LEU A 604 -23.57 1.03 12.50
N TYR A 605 -22.46 0.98 11.78
CA TYR A 605 -22.16 1.88 10.67
C TYR A 605 -23.37 2.12 9.73
N PRO A 606 -23.72 3.39 9.41
CA PRO A 606 -23.03 4.65 9.72
C PRO A 606 -23.49 5.34 11.03
N PHE A 607 -24.21 4.62 11.90
CA PHE A 607 -24.67 5.09 13.21
C PHE A 607 -23.75 4.64 14.36
N ASP A 608 -22.54 4.19 14.01
CA ASP A 608 -21.45 3.84 14.91
C ASP A 608 -21.08 5.00 15.84
N THR A 609 -20.71 4.62 17.07
CA THR A 609 -20.15 5.50 18.10
C THR A 609 -18.87 4.85 18.63
N TYR A 610 -17.82 5.66 18.78
CA TYR A 610 -16.59 5.25 19.46
C TYR A 610 -16.41 6.07 20.73
N LEU A 611 -15.83 5.45 21.75
CA LEU A 611 -15.57 6.07 23.04
C LEU A 611 -14.08 5.97 23.36
N LEU A 612 -13.54 7.01 23.99
CA LEU A 612 -12.20 7.04 24.54
C LEU A 612 -12.24 7.74 25.90
N THR A 613 -11.45 7.24 26.84
CA THR A 613 -11.07 7.94 28.07
C THR A 613 -9.55 7.95 28.14
N ALA A 614 -8.96 9.14 28.28
CA ALA A 614 -7.52 9.30 28.46
C ALA A 614 -7.23 10.16 29.69
N THR A 615 -6.13 9.89 30.38
CA THR A 615 -5.73 10.59 31.60
C THR A 615 -4.43 11.35 31.40
N LEU A 616 -4.42 12.65 31.66
CA LEU A 616 -3.24 13.51 31.51
C LEU A 616 -2.79 14.07 32.86
N HIS A 617 -1.48 14.18 33.05
CA HIS A 617 -0.91 14.92 34.16
C HIS A 617 0.40 15.61 33.78
N ALA A 618 0.73 16.68 34.48
CA ALA A 618 1.93 17.46 34.22
C ALA A 618 2.78 17.60 35.50
N VAL A 619 4.08 17.62 35.33
CA VAL A 619 5.05 17.94 36.39
C VAL A 619 6.04 19.00 35.91
N ASN A 620 6.63 19.74 36.83
CA ASN A 620 7.68 20.70 36.50
C ASN A 620 9.07 20.02 36.39
N ALA A 621 10.11 20.82 36.12
CA ALA A 621 11.50 20.35 36.09
C ALA A 621 11.98 19.72 37.43
N LEU A 622 11.35 20.07 38.56
CA LEU A 622 11.66 19.55 39.90
C LEU A 622 10.85 18.30 40.28
N ASN A 623 10.09 17.70 39.34
CA ASN A 623 9.13 16.61 39.57
C ASN A 623 7.96 16.99 40.51
N GLU A 624 7.63 18.27 40.66
CA GLU A 624 6.44 18.70 41.41
C GLU A 624 5.22 18.74 40.47
N SER A 625 4.06 18.30 40.95
CA SER A 625 2.83 18.24 40.15
C SER A 625 2.32 19.64 39.77
N VAL A 626 2.04 19.85 38.49
CA VAL A 626 1.44 21.08 37.95
C VAL A 626 0.01 20.77 37.49
N PRO A 627 -1.02 21.43 38.02
CA PRO A 627 -2.40 21.14 37.65
C PRO A 627 -2.73 21.63 36.23
N ILE A 628 -3.33 20.74 35.44
CA ILE A 628 -3.93 21.08 34.14
C ILE A 628 -5.37 21.56 34.42
N GLN A 629 -5.68 22.79 34.03
CA GLN A 629 -6.97 23.44 34.33
C GLN A 629 -8.06 23.07 33.34
N LYS A 630 -7.68 22.82 32.08
CA LYS A 630 -8.61 22.52 31.00
C LYS A 630 -7.95 21.65 29.94
N VAL A 631 -8.67 20.62 29.50
CA VAL A 631 -8.36 19.84 28.30
C VAL A 631 -9.56 19.95 27.36
N VAL A 632 -9.31 20.23 26.08
CA VAL A 632 -10.38 20.34 25.07
C VAL A 632 -9.82 19.99 23.70
N THR A 633 -10.62 19.43 22.80
CA THR A 633 -10.23 19.14 21.42
C THR A 633 -11.12 19.90 20.44
N ILE A 634 -10.76 19.90 19.15
CA ILE A 634 -11.71 20.24 18.09
C ILE A 634 -12.93 19.31 18.13
N ASP A 635 -14.13 19.83 17.87
CA ASP A 635 -15.39 19.09 17.92
C ASP A 635 -15.82 18.48 16.57
N GLN A 636 -15.18 18.92 15.48
CA GLN A 636 -15.47 18.46 14.14
C GLN A 636 -14.18 18.27 13.35
N THR A 637 -14.07 17.08 12.77
CA THR A 637 -13.04 16.70 11.79
C THR A 637 -13.69 16.58 10.41
N SER A 638 -12.95 16.14 9.40
CA SER A 638 -13.50 15.91 8.04
C SER A 638 -14.68 14.93 8.04
N ASN A 639 -14.60 13.84 8.81
CA ASN A 639 -15.53 12.71 8.74
C ASN A 639 -16.15 12.33 10.09
N PHE A 640 -15.79 13.00 11.19
CA PHE A 640 -16.29 12.71 12.54
C PHE A 640 -16.61 13.97 13.34
N LEU A 641 -17.60 13.84 14.21
CA LEU A 641 -17.87 14.74 15.32
C LEU A 641 -17.26 14.15 16.59
N VAL A 642 -16.46 14.94 17.29
CA VAL A 642 -15.73 14.55 18.50
C VAL A 642 -16.28 15.35 19.67
N ALA A 643 -17.15 14.75 20.47
CA ALA A 643 -17.67 15.39 21.67
C ALA A 643 -16.73 15.11 22.84
N THR A 644 -16.15 16.16 23.41
CA THR A 644 -15.14 16.06 24.46
C THR A 644 -15.70 16.53 25.81
N ALA A 645 -15.57 15.70 26.84
CA ALA A 645 -15.86 16.03 28.22
C ALA A 645 -14.56 16.05 29.04
N ASP A 646 -14.42 17.08 29.87
CA ASP A 646 -13.21 17.39 30.62
C ASP A 646 -13.50 17.23 32.11
N LEU A 647 -12.71 16.38 32.79
CA LEU A 647 -12.94 15.98 34.18
C LEU A 647 -11.66 16.12 35.01
N ALA A 648 -11.75 16.82 36.15
CA ALA A 648 -10.68 16.84 37.15
C ALA A 648 -10.69 15.54 37.96
N SER A 649 -9.54 14.86 38.01
CA SER A 649 -9.36 13.60 38.74
C SER A 649 -8.05 13.60 39.53
N TYR A 650 -7.75 12.49 40.20
CA TYR A 650 -6.47 12.31 40.89
C TYR A 650 -6.04 10.84 40.85
N ASN A 651 -4.74 10.61 40.74
CA ASN A 651 -4.12 9.30 40.89
C ASN A 651 -3.50 9.16 42.27
N THR A 652 -3.59 7.98 42.87
CA THR A 652 -2.94 7.69 44.16
C THR A 652 -1.69 6.87 43.90
N LEU A 653 -0.52 7.44 44.19
CA LEU A 653 0.78 6.77 44.08
C LEU A 653 0.90 5.65 45.13
N ALA A 654 1.79 4.68 44.91
CA ALA A 654 2.03 3.54 45.82
C ALA A 654 2.41 3.94 47.27
N ASN A 655 2.89 5.18 47.45
CA ASN A 655 3.20 5.79 48.74
C ASN A 655 1.99 6.49 49.42
N GLY A 656 0.80 6.41 48.83
CA GLY A 656 -0.44 7.03 49.32
C GLY A 656 -0.62 8.51 48.96
N THR A 657 0.32 9.10 48.20
CA THR A 657 0.22 10.52 47.79
C THR A 657 -0.73 10.67 46.62
N GLN A 658 -1.65 11.64 46.70
CA GLN A 658 -2.56 11.97 45.60
C GLN A 658 -1.89 12.96 44.64
N VAL A 659 -1.87 12.62 43.36
CA VAL A 659 -1.36 13.46 42.25
C VAL A 659 -2.56 13.93 41.44
N PRO A 660 -2.73 15.24 41.21
CA PRO A 660 -3.83 15.75 40.40
C PRO A 660 -3.67 15.31 38.94
N THR A 661 -4.75 14.81 38.35
CA THR A 661 -4.82 14.37 36.96
C THR A 661 -6.02 15.02 36.27
N ARG A 662 -6.03 15.02 34.94
CA ARG A 662 -7.11 15.55 34.14
C ARG A 662 -7.52 14.52 33.11
N ASP A 663 -8.75 14.05 33.21
CA ASP A 663 -9.29 13.04 32.31
C ASP A 663 -10.06 13.72 31.19
N VAL A 664 -9.91 13.15 29.99
CA VAL A 664 -10.63 13.56 28.80
C VAL A 664 -11.43 12.38 28.26
N ASP A 665 -12.75 12.53 28.27
CA ASP A 665 -13.68 11.57 27.69
C ASP A 665 -14.09 12.06 26.30
N MET A 666 -13.78 11.29 25.27
CA MET A 666 -14.14 11.61 23.88
C MET A 666 -15.21 10.64 23.38
N ARG A 667 -16.24 11.21 22.74
CA ARG A 667 -17.29 10.46 22.05
C ARG A 667 -17.28 10.84 20.58
N VAL A 668 -16.85 9.90 19.75
CA VAL A 668 -16.67 10.08 18.31
C VAL A 668 -17.87 9.49 17.56
N LYS A 669 -18.48 10.27 16.67
CA LYS A 669 -19.65 9.88 15.87
C LYS A 669 -19.58 10.43 14.45
N ARG A 670 -20.20 9.74 13.49
CA ARG A 670 -20.33 10.25 12.11
C ARG A 670 -21.23 11.51 12.04
N PRO A 671 -20.87 12.54 11.25
CA PRO A 671 -21.74 13.68 11.01
C PRO A 671 -22.98 13.28 10.21
N GLY A 672 -24.06 14.05 10.35
CA GLY A 672 -25.33 13.78 9.66
C GLY A 672 -25.19 13.68 8.14
N GLN A 673 -24.29 14.47 7.56
CA GLN A 673 -24.02 14.50 6.12
C GLN A 673 -23.45 13.15 5.61
N ALA A 674 -22.43 12.60 6.30
CA ALA A 674 -21.84 11.31 5.95
C ALA A 674 -22.85 10.15 6.07
N ARG A 675 -23.71 10.20 7.10
CA ARG A 675 -24.82 9.25 7.28
C ARG A 675 -25.81 9.31 6.12
N THR A 676 -26.25 10.50 5.73
CA THR A 676 -27.18 10.68 4.61
C THR A 676 -26.59 10.18 3.29
N PHE A 677 -25.33 10.49 3.01
CA PHE A 677 -24.66 10.04 1.80
C PHE A 677 -24.54 8.50 1.74
N THR A 678 -24.15 7.87 2.85
CA THR A 678 -24.09 6.40 2.99
C THR A 678 -25.45 5.74 2.74
N LEU A 679 -26.52 6.26 3.35
CA LEU A 679 -27.88 5.74 3.17
C LEU A 679 -28.41 5.94 1.75
N LEU A 680 -28.00 7.01 1.06
CA LEU A 680 -28.34 7.23 -0.34
C LEU A 680 -27.69 6.16 -1.24
N LEU A 681 -26.39 5.88 -1.05
CA LEU A 681 -25.68 4.81 -1.78
C LEU A 681 -26.26 3.42 -1.48
N PHE A 682 -26.62 3.17 -0.22
CA PHE A 682 -27.33 1.95 0.19
C PHE A 682 -28.70 1.81 -0.50
N THR A 683 -29.43 2.93 -0.64
CA THR A 683 -30.73 2.93 -1.33
C THR A 683 -30.56 2.68 -2.84
N ILE A 684 -29.60 3.35 -3.49
CA ILE A 684 -29.32 3.20 -4.92
C ILE A 684 -28.88 1.76 -5.26
N SER A 685 -28.02 1.17 -4.43
CA SER A 685 -27.58 -0.22 -4.62
C SER A 685 -28.73 -1.23 -4.48
N TRP A 686 -29.66 -0.99 -3.55
CA TRP A 686 -30.90 -1.78 -3.45
C TRP A 686 -31.83 -1.57 -4.64
N MET A 687 -31.98 -0.35 -5.15
CA MET A 687 -32.77 -0.09 -6.36
C MET A 687 -32.21 -0.85 -7.57
N LEU A 688 -30.88 -0.90 -7.68
CA LEU A 688 -30.18 -1.64 -8.74
C LEU A 688 -30.41 -3.15 -8.61
N THR A 689 -30.35 -3.69 -7.38
CA THR A 689 -30.64 -5.10 -7.09
C THR A 689 -32.09 -5.46 -7.47
N HIS A 690 -33.07 -4.68 -7.01
CA HIS A 690 -34.48 -4.89 -7.35
C HIS A 690 -34.75 -4.75 -8.84
N MET A 691 -34.03 -3.87 -9.54
CA MET A 691 -34.11 -3.75 -10.98
C MET A 691 -33.69 -5.06 -11.66
N THR A 692 -32.58 -5.69 -11.25
CA THR A 692 -32.18 -7.00 -11.81
C THR A 692 -33.21 -8.10 -11.57
N MET A 693 -33.81 -8.16 -10.38
CA MET A 693 -34.91 -9.09 -10.08
C MET A 693 -36.15 -8.82 -10.95
N GLY A 694 -36.48 -7.54 -11.16
CA GLY A 694 -37.57 -7.12 -12.05
C GLY A 694 -37.32 -7.53 -13.50
N LEU A 695 -36.08 -7.45 -14.00
CA LEU A 695 -35.72 -7.92 -15.35
C LEU A 695 -35.95 -9.43 -15.50
N VAL A 696 -35.62 -10.22 -14.49
CA VAL A 696 -35.91 -11.66 -14.46
C VAL A 696 -37.42 -11.90 -14.53
N PHE A 697 -38.20 -11.18 -13.71
CA PHE A 697 -39.66 -11.32 -13.71
C PHE A 697 -40.29 -10.95 -15.05
N ILE A 698 -39.80 -9.90 -15.72
CA ILE A 698 -40.29 -9.50 -17.06
C ILE A 698 -40.03 -10.60 -18.08
N ILE A 699 -38.84 -11.22 -18.09
CA ILE A 699 -38.53 -12.32 -19.01
C ILE A 699 -39.33 -13.58 -18.67
N TRP A 700 -39.60 -13.82 -17.39
CA TRP A 700 -40.40 -14.95 -16.94
C TRP A 700 -41.89 -14.80 -17.31
N SER A 701 -42.43 -13.58 -17.23
CA SER A 701 -43.83 -13.29 -17.52
C SER A 701 -44.12 -13.03 -19.01
N SER A 702 -43.09 -12.84 -19.84
CA SER A 702 -43.23 -12.44 -21.25
C SER A 702 -42.25 -13.17 -22.17
N GLU A 703 -42.73 -13.66 -23.31
CA GLU A 703 -41.88 -14.19 -24.39
C GLU A 703 -41.08 -13.08 -25.06
N GLN A 704 -39.89 -12.79 -24.52
CA GLN A 704 -38.94 -11.84 -25.07
C GLN A 704 -37.96 -12.50 -26.06
N SER A 705 -37.37 -11.73 -26.98
CA SER A 705 -36.35 -12.24 -27.89
C SER A 705 -35.04 -12.62 -27.17
N THR A 706 -34.25 -13.54 -27.74
CA THR A 706 -32.91 -13.93 -27.22
C THR A 706 -31.98 -12.71 -27.08
N LEU A 707 -32.05 -11.77 -28.03
CA LEU A 707 -31.28 -10.53 -27.98
C LEU A 707 -31.68 -9.63 -26.79
N THR A 708 -32.97 -9.61 -26.43
CA THR A 708 -33.44 -8.88 -25.24
C THR A 708 -32.90 -9.51 -23.95
N VAL A 709 -32.89 -10.84 -23.85
CA VAL A 709 -32.32 -11.56 -22.70
C VAL A 709 -30.84 -11.26 -22.54
N LEU A 710 -30.08 -11.25 -23.64
CA LEU A 710 -28.65 -10.92 -23.61
C LEU A 710 -28.39 -9.49 -23.12
N LYS A 711 -29.23 -8.52 -23.51
CA LYS A 711 -29.14 -7.13 -23.00
C LYS A 711 -29.42 -7.04 -21.50
N PHE A 712 -30.42 -7.76 -21.00
CA PHE A 712 -30.75 -7.76 -19.57
C PHE A 712 -29.68 -8.48 -18.74
N LEU A 713 -29.07 -9.52 -19.30
CA LEU A 713 -27.92 -10.19 -18.72
C LEU A 713 -26.73 -9.23 -18.60
N ALA A 714 -26.39 -8.49 -19.66
CA ALA A 714 -25.33 -7.48 -19.63
C ALA A 714 -25.60 -6.37 -18.59
N LEU A 715 -26.84 -5.89 -18.51
CA LEU A 715 -27.25 -4.90 -17.51
C LEU A 715 -27.12 -5.44 -16.07
N SER A 716 -27.47 -6.72 -15.86
CA SER A 716 -27.35 -7.38 -14.55
C SER A 716 -25.89 -7.64 -14.16
N PHE A 717 -25.01 -7.96 -15.11
CA PHE A 717 -23.56 -8.00 -14.87
C PHE A 717 -23.01 -6.61 -14.53
N GLY A 718 -23.47 -5.56 -15.22
CA GLY A 718 -23.12 -4.19 -14.86
C GLY A 718 -23.53 -3.84 -13.42
N ALA A 719 -24.72 -4.28 -13.00
CA ALA A 719 -25.18 -4.14 -11.62
C ALA A 719 -24.29 -4.86 -10.61
N LEU A 720 -23.90 -6.11 -10.91
CA LEU A 720 -23.00 -6.91 -10.06
C LEU A 720 -21.63 -6.25 -9.87
N LEU A 721 -21.13 -5.53 -10.88
CA LEU A 721 -19.87 -4.80 -10.81
C LEU A 721 -20.01 -3.44 -10.11
N ALA A 722 -21.18 -2.79 -10.21
CA ALA A 722 -21.43 -1.47 -9.62
C ALA A 722 -21.68 -1.52 -8.10
N ILE A 723 -22.39 -2.53 -7.59
CA ILE A 723 -22.73 -2.65 -6.17
C ILE A 723 -21.47 -2.60 -5.25
N PRO A 724 -20.37 -3.32 -5.54
CA PRO A 724 -19.12 -3.18 -4.77
C PRO A 724 -18.53 -1.78 -4.82
N GLN A 725 -18.62 -1.07 -5.96
CA GLN A 725 -18.11 0.29 -6.09
C GLN A 725 -18.91 1.26 -5.22
N PHE A 726 -20.23 1.10 -5.12
CA PHE A 726 -21.05 1.90 -4.21
C PHE A 726 -20.74 1.62 -2.75
N ARG A 727 -20.41 0.38 -2.38
CA ARG A 727 -19.98 0.05 -1.01
C ARG A 727 -18.61 0.65 -0.66
N ASN A 728 -17.68 0.65 -1.61
CA ASN A 728 -16.34 1.23 -1.43
C ASN A 728 -16.33 2.78 -1.47
N ALA A 729 -17.36 3.39 -2.05
CA ALA A 729 -17.52 4.84 -2.08
C ALA A 729 -18.13 5.40 -0.77
N MET A 730 -18.50 4.57 0.19
CA MET A 730 -19.06 5.02 1.47
C MET A 730 -17.95 5.63 2.35
N PRO A 731 -18.13 6.84 2.91
CA PRO A 731 -17.09 7.57 3.63
C PRO A 731 -16.56 6.80 4.85
N ASP A 732 -15.24 6.59 4.88
CA ASP A 732 -14.49 5.92 5.95
C ASP A 732 -15.21 4.69 6.50
N ALA A 733 -15.79 3.90 5.60
CA ALA A 733 -16.59 2.76 5.99
C ALA A 733 -15.67 1.67 6.55
N PRO A 734 -15.98 1.09 7.72
CA PRO A 734 -15.20 0.01 8.30
C PRO A 734 -15.22 -1.21 7.36
N GLY A 735 -14.46 -2.24 7.75
CA GLY A 735 -14.51 -3.56 7.13
C GLY A 735 -15.93 -4.13 6.96
N PHE A 736 -16.03 -5.26 6.27
CA PHE A 736 -17.32 -5.87 5.89
C PHE A 736 -18.03 -6.59 7.05
N ASP A 737 -18.25 -5.93 8.17
CA ASP A 737 -18.89 -6.48 9.37
C ASP A 737 -20.10 -5.66 9.87
N GLY A 738 -20.51 -4.64 9.12
CA GLY A 738 -21.64 -3.78 9.44
C GLY A 738 -22.99 -4.51 9.37
N PHE A 739 -23.80 -4.41 10.42
CA PHE A 739 -25.10 -5.09 10.49
C PHE A 739 -26.06 -4.62 9.38
N LEU A 740 -26.22 -3.30 9.24
CA LEU A 740 -27.15 -2.72 8.27
C LEU A 740 -26.57 -2.73 6.86
N ILE A 741 -25.34 -2.21 6.70
CA ILE A 741 -24.76 -1.97 5.38
C ILE A 741 -24.23 -3.25 4.74
N ASP A 742 -23.62 -4.16 5.50
CA ASP A 742 -22.98 -5.35 4.93
C ASP A 742 -23.91 -6.57 4.92
N TYR A 743 -24.40 -6.98 6.09
CA TYR A 743 -25.24 -8.18 6.19
C TYR A 743 -26.61 -8.00 5.52
N ILE A 744 -27.30 -6.91 5.81
CA ILE A 744 -28.61 -6.63 5.20
C ILE A 744 -28.44 -6.02 3.80
N GLY A 745 -27.40 -5.22 3.56
CA GLY A 745 -27.15 -4.57 2.28
C GLY A 745 -26.29 -5.40 1.35
N PHE A 746 -25.00 -5.11 1.36
CA PHE A 746 -24.02 -5.54 0.36
C PHE A 746 -24.08 -7.05 0.05
N PHE A 747 -24.02 -7.92 1.07
CA PHE A 747 -24.02 -9.36 0.83
C PHE A 747 -25.36 -9.86 0.26
N ALA A 748 -26.49 -9.39 0.80
CA ALA A 748 -27.81 -9.73 0.28
C ALA A 748 -27.98 -9.26 -1.18
N GLN A 749 -27.56 -8.03 -1.48
CA GLN A 749 -27.60 -7.45 -2.82
C GLN A 749 -26.77 -8.25 -3.83
N MET A 750 -25.56 -8.65 -3.47
CA MET A 750 -24.69 -9.49 -4.30
C MET A 750 -25.31 -10.87 -4.56
N ILE A 751 -25.91 -11.50 -3.54
CA ILE A 751 -26.59 -12.79 -3.68
C ILE A 751 -27.80 -12.68 -4.62
N PHE A 752 -28.69 -11.72 -4.40
CA PHE A 752 -29.89 -11.57 -5.23
C PHE A 752 -29.56 -11.20 -6.69
N THR A 753 -28.55 -10.36 -6.91
CA THR A 753 -28.07 -10.00 -8.25
C THR A 753 -27.42 -11.19 -8.94
N GLY A 754 -26.58 -11.95 -8.22
CA GLY A 754 -25.94 -13.17 -8.74
C GLY A 754 -26.96 -14.26 -9.09
N LEU A 755 -27.96 -14.49 -8.24
CA LEU A 755 -29.06 -15.42 -8.53
C LEU A 755 -29.87 -14.97 -9.76
N SER A 756 -30.11 -13.67 -9.92
CA SER A 756 -30.81 -13.12 -11.08
C SER A 756 -30.04 -13.41 -12.38
N ILE A 757 -28.71 -13.21 -12.38
CA ILE A 757 -27.84 -13.55 -13.51
C ILE A 757 -27.90 -15.05 -13.83
N LEU A 758 -27.84 -15.90 -12.80
CA LEU A 758 -27.90 -17.35 -12.99
C LEU A 758 -29.21 -17.78 -13.65
N VAL A 759 -30.35 -17.24 -13.20
CA VAL A 759 -31.66 -17.51 -13.80
C VAL A 759 -31.70 -17.05 -15.26
N LEU A 760 -31.20 -15.85 -15.57
CA LEU A 760 -31.13 -15.34 -16.94
C LEU A 760 -30.28 -16.23 -17.87
N LEU A 761 -29.15 -16.75 -17.37
CA LEU A 761 -28.30 -17.68 -18.11
C LEU A 761 -29.02 -19.00 -18.39
N VAL A 762 -29.69 -19.58 -17.39
CA VAL A 762 -30.47 -20.83 -17.57
C VAL A 762 -31.59 -20.64 -18.59
N MET A 763 -32.28 -19.49 -18.55
CA MET A 763 -33.33 -19.17 -19.53
C MET A 763 -32.76 -18.99 -20.94
N LEU A 764 -31.58 -18.39 -21.08
CA LEU A 764 -30.89 -18.23 -22.37
C LEU A 764 -30.52 -19.60 -22.96
N ILE A 765 -29.89 -20.46 -22.15
CA ILE A 765 -29.49 -21.81 -22.53
C ILE A 765 -30.73 -22.64 -22.95
N SER A 766 -31.80 -22.59 -22.15
CA SER A 766 -33.03 -23.34 -22.44
C SER A 766 -33.66 -22.95 -23.79
N ARG A 767 -33.52 -21.68 -24.19
CA ARG A 767 -34.02 -21.17 -25.47
C ARG A 767 -33.15 -21.58 -26.66
N GLU A 768 -31.83 -21.59 -26.51
CA GLU A 768 -30.91 -22.12 -27.53
C GLU A 768 -31.18 -23.61 -27.81
N PHE A 769 -31.36 -24.42 -26.76
CA PHE A 769 -31.64 -25.85 -26.92
C PHE A 769 -33.02 -26.16 -27.53
N HIS A 770 -34.00 -25.26 -27.42
CA HIS A 770 -35.30 -25.40 -28.11
C HIS A 770 -35.25 -24.98 -29.60
N LEU A 771 -34.14 -24.40 -30.09
CA LEU A 771 -34.04 -23.79 -31.42
C LEU A 771 -33.14 -24.52 -32.44
N GLY A 772 -32.83 -25.82 -32.29
CA GLY A 772 -32.28 -26.56 -33.43
C GLY A 772 -32.32 -28.10 -33.33
N PRO A 773 -32.41 -28.86 -34.46
CA PRO A 773 -32.73 -28.48 -35.84
C PRO A 773 -34.05 -29.12 -36.35
N HIS A 774 -34.91 -28.33 -37.01
CA HIS A 774 -35.88 -28.89 -37.96
C HIS A 774 -35.10 -29.34 -39.21
N ARG A 775 -35.05 -30.65 -39.46
CA ARG A 775 -34.55 -31.21 -40.73
C ARG A 775 -35.52 -30.84 -41.86
N ASP A 776 -34.94 -30.34 -42.94
CA ASP A 776 -35.55 -30.31 -44.27
C ASP A 776 -35.95 -31.73 -44.69
N GLU A 777 -37.25 -31.96 -44.92
CA GLU A 777 -37.72 -33.07 -45.73
C GLU A 777 -38.48 -32.55 -46.95
N ILE A 778 -37.97 -32.99 -48.10
CA ILE A 778 -38.44 -32.79 -49.47
C ILE A 778 -39.85 -33.37 -49.63
N PRO A 779 -40.76 -32.75 -50.40
CA PRO A 779 -42.15 -33.17 -50.49
C PRO A 779 -42.29 -34.45 -51.33
N LEU A 780 -42.90 -35.49 -50.75
CA LEU A 780 -43.45 -36.63 -51.49
C LEU A 780 -44.92 -36.80 -51.14
N ASP A 781 -45.68 -36.89 -52.20
CA ASP A 781 -47.12 -36.74 -52.30
C ASP A 781 -47.88 -37.97 -51.78
N THR A 782 -49.16 -37.74 -51.46
CA THR A 782 -50.28 -38.70 -51.42
C THR A 782 -50.61 -39.47 -50.12
N ARG A 783 -51.69 -38.99 -49.47
CA ARG A 783 -52.82 -39.70 -48.83
C ARG A 783 -52.60 -41.12 -48.26
N ALA A 784 -52.94 -41.32 -46.98
CA ALA A 784 -54.25 -41.88 -46.56
C ALA A 784 -54.25 -42.39 -45.10
N LEU A 785 -55.26 -41.92 -44.35
CA LEU A 785 -56.14 -42.65 -43.42
C LEU A 785 -55.60 -43.39 -42.16
N THR A 786 -56.24 -43.01 -41.04
CA THR A 786 -56.75 -43.83 -39.91
C THR A 786 -55.81 -44.41 -38.85
N SER A 787 -55.78 -43.73 -37.68
CA SER A 787 -56.32 -44.15 -36.36
C SER A 787 -55.79 -45.46 -35.67
N PRO A 788 -55.96 -45.66 -34.34
CA PRO A 788 -54.89 -46.01 -33.37
C PRO A 788 -55.19 -47.39 -32.69
N PRO A 789 -54.95 -47.70 -31.39
CA PRO A 789 -53.97 -47.30 -30.34
C PRO A 789 -53.30 -48.53 -29.64
N LEU A 790 -52.63 -48.28 -28.48
CA LEU A 790 -52.38 -49.17 -27.30
C LEU A 790 -50.93 -49.64 -27.00
N SER A 791 -50.36 -49.04 -25.93
CA SER A 791 -49.74 -49.61 -24.70
C SER A 791 -49.19 -51.05 -24.64
N PRO A 792 -48.39 -51.46 -23.62
CA PRO A 792 -47.62 -50.72 -22.59
C PRO A 792 -46.14 -51.17 -22.47
N SER A 793 -45.37 -50.45 -21.65
CA SER A 793 -44.04 -50.80 -21.10
C SER A 793 -44.01 -52.18 -20.41
N PRO A 794 -42.86 -52.91 -20.33
CA PRO A 794 -41.95 -52.70 -19.19
C PRO A 794 -40.45 -53.05 -19.39
N SER A 795 -39.61 -52.34 -18.62
CA SER A 795 -38.57 -52.84 -17.70
C SER A 795 -37.18 -53.41 -18.14
N VAL A 796 -36.18 -52.92 -17.39
CA VAL A 796 -34.97 -53.56 -16.83
C VAL A 796 -33.62 -53.53 -17.59
N SER A 797 -32.69 -52.78 -16.96
CA SER A 797 -31.23 -52.98 -16.87
C SER A 797 -30.39 -52.73 -18.14
N ARG A 798 -29.18 -52.18 -18.07
CA ARG A 798 -28.04 -52.52 -17.21
C ARG A 798 -27.04 -51.36 -17.25
N GLY A 799 -26.34 -51.14 -16.13
CA GLY A 799 -25.35 -50.09 -16.00
C GLY A 799 -23.97 -50.43 -16.60
N TYR A 800 -23.15 -49.38 -16.55
CA TYR A 800 -21.68 -49.33 -16.52
C TYR A 800 -20.91 -49.87 -17.73
N HIS A 801 -20.26 -48.96 -18.46
CA HIS A 801 -18.82 -48.73 -18.35
C HIS A 801 -18.46 -47.34 -18.89
N LYS A 802 -17.59 -46.64 -18.16
CA LYS A 802 -17.09 -45.28 -18.41
C LYS A 802 -15.60 -45.36 -18.74
N LEU A 803 -15.14 -44.29 -19.41
CA LEU A 803 -13.77 -43.80 -19.66
C LEU A 803 -13.13 -44.23 -21.01
N PRO A 804 -12.21 -43.43 -21.56
CA PRO A 804 -12.13 -41.95 -21.55
C PRO A 804 -11.68 -41.35 -22.91
N ARG A 805 -11.84 -40.03 -23.10
CA ARG A 805 -10.89 -39.24 -23.90
C ARG A 805 -10.92 -37.75 -23.56
N THR A 806 -9.77 -37.16 -23.82
CA THR A 806 -9.11 -35.94 -23.34
C THR A 806 -9.73 -34.61 -23.78
N PRO A 807 -9.36 -33.49 -23.13
CA PRO A 807 -9.89 -32.16 -23.40
C PRO A 807 -9.04 -31.36 -24.39
N ASP A 808 -9.70 -30.44 -25.11
CA ASP A 808 -9.06 -29.35 -25.86
C ASP A 808 -9.33 -28.00 -25.18
N THR A 809 -8.31 -27.15 -25.33
CA THR A 809 -7.99 -25.86 -24.70
C THR A 809 -8.73 -24.64 -25.26
N THR A 810 -8.79 -23.56 -24.47
CA THR A 810 -8.63 -22.09 -24.79
C THR A 810 -9.44 -21.24 -23.78
N SER A 811 -9.12 -20.01 -23.36
CA SER A 811 -7.98 -19.08 -23.47
C SER A 811 -8.26 -17.94 -22.45
N TRP A 812 -7.24 -17.43 -21.73
CA TRP A 812 -7.38 -16.31 -20.78
C TRP A 812 -6.66 -15.06 -21.30
N GLY A 813 -7.32 -13.90 -21.19
CA GLY A 813 -6.82 -12.58 -21.60
C GLY A 813 -5.97 -11.91 -20.51
N ARG A 814 -4.86 -11.28 -20.94
CA ARG A 814 -3.90 -10.51 -20.14
C ARG A 814 -4.45 -9.11 -19.77
N SER A 815 -4.21 -8.70 -18.52
CA SER A 815 -4.29 -7.31 -18.05
C SER A 815 -2.89 -6.81 -17.70
N THR A 816 -2.51 -5.64 -18.20
CA THR A 816 -1.25 -4.94 -17.94
C THR A 816 -1.32 -4.23 -16.57
N ALA A 817 -0.52 -4.68 -15.60
CA ALA A 817 -0.32 -4.00 -14.33
C ALA A 817 1.10 -3.40 -14.29
N SER A 818 1.21 -2.13 -13.86
CA SER A 818 2.50 -1.45 -13.72
C SER A 818 3.22 -1.94 -12.46
N ILE A 819 4.41 -2.51 -12.62
CA ILE A 819 5.32 -2.82 -11.53
C ILE A 819 5.83 -1.49 -10.94
N HIS A 820 5.64 -1.28 -9.63
CA HIS A 820 6.13 -0.12 -8.88
C HIS A 820 7.02 -0.64 -7.74
N MET A 821 8.24 -0.12 -7.63
CA MET A 821 9.09 -0.32 -6.45
C MET A 821 8.93 0.89 -5.54
N GLY A 822 8.25 0.70 -4.41
CA GLY A 822 7.88 1.78 -3.51
C GLY A 822 9.02 2.16 -2.56
N THR A 823 9.21 3.46 -2.36
CA THR A 823 10.08 4.11 -1.36
C THR A 823 9.82 3.69 0.10
N LYS A 824 8.63 3.16 0.33
CA LYS A 824 8.22 2.48 1.55
C LYS A 824 9.09 1.24 1.84
N ASP A 825 9.55 0.50 0.82
CA ASP A 825 10.34 -0.72 1.02
C ASP A 825 11.79 -0.42 1.45
N LEU A 826 12.42 0.65 0.95
CA LEU A 826 13.77 1.04 1.35
C LEU A 826 13.80 1.65 2.76
N SER A 827 12.84 2.52 3.09
CA SER A 827 12.70 3.07 4.46
C SER A 827 12.25 2.02 5.48
N MET A 828 11.43 1.04 5.07
CA MET A 828 11.14 -0.14 5.88
C MET A 828 12.37 -1.02 6.07
N LEU A 829 13.23 -1.16 5.06
CA LEU A 829 14.48 -1.93 5.15
C LEU A 829 15.48 -1.28 6.11
N ILE A 830 15.64 0.04 6.08
CA ILE A 830 16.48 0.78 7.07
C ILE A 830 15.93 0.61 8.50
N LYS A 831 14.60 0.66 8.68
CA LYS A 831 13.96 0.53 10.00
C LYS A 831 13.93 -0.91 10.53
N HIS A 832 13.72 -1.90 9.65
CA HIS A 832 13.82 -3.34 9.98
C HIS A 832 15.21 -3.70 10.48
N LEU A 833 16.23 -3.11 9.83
CA LEU A 833 17.61 -3.40 10.15
C LEU A 833 18.04 -2.69 11.45
N ASN A 834 17.33 -1.64 11.88
CA ASN A 834 17.53 -0.94 13.17
C ASN A 834 16.69 -1.47 14.35
N GLY A 835 15.87 -2.52 14.17
CA GLY A 835 15.07 -3.10 15.26
C GLY A 835 13.81 -2.33 15.65
N GLU A 836 13.34 -1.39 14.82
CA GLU A 836 12.08 -0.64 15.03
C GLU A 836 11.06 -1.01 13.94
N PHE A 837 9.83 -1.40 14.30
CA PHE A 837 8.77 -1.77 13.35
C PHE A 837 7.63 -0.73 13.34
N THR A 838 7.33 -0.16 12.16
CA THR A 838 6.15 0.71 11.89
C THR A 838 5.49 0.31 10.57
N PHE A 839 4.15 0.42 10.47
CA PHE A 839 3.32 0.03 9.31
C PHE A 839 3.16 1.13 8.23
N PRO A 840 2.78 0.79 6.98
CA PRO A 840 2.49 1.79 5.93
C PRO A 840 1.04 2.32 5.98
N GLY A 841 0.86 3.64 6.03
CA GLY A 841 -0.45 4.29 5.83
C GLY A 841 -1.00 4.15 4.40
N GLY A 842 -2.31 4.26 4.23
CA GLY A 842 -3.02 4.17 2.93
C GLY A 842 -2.64 5.25 1.90
N PRO A 843 -3.25 5.23 0.70
CA PRO A 843 -2.98 6.23 -0.34
C PRO A 843 -3.45 7.62 0.11
N PRO A 844 -2.77 8.72 -0.29
CA PRO A 844 -3.19 10.07 0.09
C PRO A 844 -4.49 10.45 -0.62
N PRO A 845 -5.37 11.27 -0.01
CA PRO A 845 -6.51 11.86 -0.69
C PRO A 845 -6.03 12.85 -1.78
N PRO A 846 -6.86 13.10 -2.82
CA PRO A 846 -6.52 14.03 -3.89
C PRO A 846 -6.38 15.47 -3.36
N THR A 847 -5.19 16.04 -3.46
CA THR A 847 -4.97 17.45 -3.11
C THR A 847 -5.42 18.36 -4.25
N GLN A 848 -6.50 19.09 -4.01
CA GLN A 848 -6.88 20.26 -4.80
C GLN A 848 -5.77 21.32 -4.68
N THR A 849 -5.21 21.75 -5.80
CA THR A 849 -4.31 22.90 -5.89
C THR A 849 -5.05 24.18 -5.48
N SER A 850 -4.79 24.71 -4.29
CA SER A 850 -5.10 26.09 -3.96
C SER A 850 -4.10 27.00 -4.68
N GLN A 851 -4.51 27.58 -5.82
CA GLN A 851 -3.80 28.70 -6.41
C GLN A 851 -3.91 29.92 -5.47
N MET A 852 -2.86 30.23 -4.71
CA MET A 852 -2.73 31.55 -4.08
C MET A 852 -2.40 32.58 -5.17
N HIS A 853 -3.42 33.31 -5.61
CA HIS A 853 -3.24 34.53 -6.38
C HIS A 853 -2.59 35.62 -5.50
N TYR A 854 -1.36 36.00 -5.85
CA TYR A 854 -0.80 37.29 -5.43
C TYR A 854 -1.68 38.41 -5.99
N ARG A 855 -2.36 39.18 -5.12
CA ARG A 855 -3.03 40.42 -5.51
C ARG A 855 -2.51 41.58 -4.66
N ASN A 856 -1.93 42.55 -5.36
CA ASN A 856 -1.39 43.81 -4.87
C ASN A 856 -2.36 44.54 -3.94
N ARG A 857 -1.85 45.00 -2.81
CA ARG A 857 -2.45 46.04 -1.96
C ARG A 857 -2.42 47.36 -2.73
N SER A 858 -3.58 47.90 -3.08
CA SER A 858 -3.74 49.33 -3.35
C SER A 858 -4.80 49.93 -2.43
N SER A 859 -4.47 51.11 -1.94
CA SER A 859 -5.11 51.91 -0.90
C SER A 859 -6.52 52.42 -1.26
N ARG A 860 -7.43 52.43 -0.28
CA ARG A 860 -8.43 53.50 -0.01
C ARG A 860 -9.19 53.13 1.27
N TYR A 861 -8.91 53.79 2.39
CA TYR A 861 -9.69 54.92 2.96
C TYR A 861 -11.13 54.53 3.32
N GLU A 862 -11.33 54.19 4.59
CA GLU A 862 -12.63 54.19 5.26
C GLU A 862 -13.01 55.60 5.70
N SER A 863 -14.31 55.88 5.67
CA SER A 863 -14.95 56.87 6.52
C SER A 863 -16.35 56.38 6.92
N PRO A 864 -16.86 56.76 8.10
CA PRO A 864 -17.65 55.88 8.96
C PRO A 864 -19.11 56.35 9.13
N HIS A 865 -19.83 55.69 10.06
CA HIS A 865 -21.20 55.92 10.57
C HIS A 865 -22.22 54.86 10.07
N SER A 866 -23.10 54.28 10.88
CA SER A 866 -23.43 54.48 12.30
C SER A 866 -24.57 53.51 12.69
N SER A 867 -24.47 52.91 13.89
CA SER A 867 -25.52 52.82 14.94
C SER A 867 -26.90 52.18 14.71
N TRP A 868 -27.40 51.59 15.81
CA TRP A 868 -28.78 51.22 16.20
C TRP A 868 -29.21 49.77 15.89
N THR A 869 -29.10 48.86 16.87
CA THR A 869 -30.13 48.42 17.85
C THR A 869 -31.30 47.66 17.24
N GLY A 870 -31.63 46.48 17.80
CA GLY A 870 -32.92 45.87 17.50
C GLY A 870 -33.09 44.42 17.95
N GLN A 871 -33.06 44.23 19.26
CA GLN A 871 -33.89 43.31 20.06
C GLN A 871 -34.91 42.35 19.40
N SER A 872 -35.13 41.26 20.14
CA SER A 872 -36.29 40.34 20.15
C SER A 872 -36.20 39.20 19.11
N GLU A 873 -36.60 37.97 19.38
CA GLU A 873 -36.96 37.14 20.53
C GLU A 873 -37.54 35.87 19.87
N ARG A 874 -37.41 34.70 20.53
CA ARG A 874 -38.36 33.56 20.48
C ARG A 874 -38.46 32.77 19.15
N LYS A 875 -38.72 31.46 19.15
CA LYS A 875 -38.69 30.34 20.10
C LYS A 875 -39.21 29.14 19.26
N PHE A 876 -38.69 27.95 19.54
CA PHE A 876 -39.25 26.63 19.20
C PHE A 876 -39.39 26.24 17.72
N LEU A 877 -38.51 25.34 17.28
CA LEU A 877 -38.76 23.89 17.32
C LEU A 877 -37.44 23.12 17.46
#